data_AF-A0A2C0ZXP3-F1
#
_entry.id   AF-A0A2C0ZXP3-F1
#
_cell.length_a   1.000
_cell.length_b   1.000
_cell.length_c   1.000
_cell.angle_alpha   90.00
_cell.angle_beta   90.00
_cell.angle_gamma   90.00
#
_symmetry.space_group_name_H-M   'P 1'
#
loop_
_entity.id
_entity.type
_entity.pdbx_description
1 polymer ?
#
loop_
_entity_poly.entity_id
_entity_poly.type
_entity_poly.pdbx_seq_one_letter_code
_entity_poly.pdbx_strand_id
1 'polypeptide(L)'
;MKISTNVHTIFLLVGSSECGKSTFAKNILIPSFSYKDESRNYKTNVQYLSSDDIRREILGKDFDKHSTIMLEASEQAFELLFTKLRMVTTFPINAEFVIVDTTGLSESFRDQIVEIANENSYNVDLVLFDYKNIREYYTSDRSKKLIDNHVRRLRTEVIPNIKRSNYKNVHRIREKNFLNPFEFEIDVENMEEYLSRKLPTKYKYTIVGDIHEQVLTFQKLLSKAGFAVENNRIIETEKSTNHRILLVGDWIDKGNKVKEIIEFIYSNRSWFYLIKGNHENFVSKYLLGQLKSSSIDQSLVESYFTSIKTLEQDEELQGKFLELVNESKEFYHYIGEEFPSYYITHAPCKKKYIGKMDISSSRHQRSFRIDRSEPIQEQLQFLAEEAVSNHPYHVFGHVASKKLIRIKNKYGIDTGAASGNQLTSIRIYSNNPYLYSVNSVVEDVVSKEELPDLFTTREKSINLNELDQKDKRRLNYILKNSINYISGTMSPADKDPDVNDLESLKQGLQYFKDKKIREVVLQPKYMGSRCNIYLSSSIEDCHAVSRNGYRVKNVDLSGVYSSLIERFSSFMEKEKIKTLILDGELLPWSALGKGLIENKFNVLSKSLRSELNILQETGFDEHFNKLISRYQQTDFHDEVNYHSKQVLTNKYGHNDYSTFSAVKDTLKSYVPTKKHEELLDIYDEQLTIYGSESELEYKPFNLLKMVYENGEEKLPTLSTAEIFSLVSDDEYLVLSLDDEQYFEKANRYYETLTTTRKMEGVVIKPNHKSFNSAPFLKVRNADYLTLIYGYDYKLEHKYQKLIKQKRINKKVNASIKDYVLGQKMLEYPLSSISNDNEQYKQLIANKLFEELQAKEIDPRL
;
A
#
# COMPACT_ATOMS: atom_id res chain seq x y z
N MET A 1 -33.02 -42.59 -5.51
CA MET A 1 -32.29 -41.87 -6.58
C MET A 1 -30.99 -41.36 -5.99
N LYS A 2 -29.85 -41.69 -6.59
CA LYS A 2 -28.55 -41.15 -6.17
C LYS A 2 -28.22 -39.90 -6.99
N ILE A 3 -27.79 -38.84 -6.31
CA ILE A 3 -27.31 -37.58 -6.91
C ILE A 3 -25.90 -37.37 -6.37
N SER A 4 -24.90 -37.52 -7.24
CA SER A 4 -23.52 -37.19 -6.90
C SER A 4 -23.14 -35.79 -7.39
N THR A 5 -22.32 -35.09 -6.60
CA THR A 5 -21.91 -33.71 -6.85
C THR A 5 -20.62 -33.37 -6.10
N ASN A 6 -20.16 -32.12 -6.24
CA ASN A 6 -19.00 -31.61 -5.52
C ASN A 6 -19.31 -30.26 -4.87
N VAL A 7 -18.47 -29.83 -3.93
CA VAL A 7 -18.52 -28.46 -3.40
C VAL A 7 -18.29 -27.42 -4.51
N HIS A 8 -18.80 -26.21 -4.31
CA HIS A 8 -18.86 -25.12 -5.29
C HIS A 8 -19.69 -25.48 -6.52
N THR A 9 -20.95 -25.82 -6.27
CA THR A 9 -21.89 -26.23 -7.32
C THR A 9 -23.18 -25.42 -7.27
N ILE A 10 -23.62 -24.97 -8.44
CA ILE A 10 -24.93 -24.35 -8.66
C ILE A 10 -25.90 -25.44 -9.13
N PHE A 11 -26.92 -25.73 -8.32
CA PHE A 11 -28.04 -26.59 -8.68
C PHE A 11 -29.09 -25.79 -9.43
N LEU A 12 -29.19 -26.02 -10.73
CA LEU A 12 -30.18 -25.38 -11.58
C LEU A 12 -31.42 -26.27 -11.70
N LEU A 13 -32.49 -25.90 -11.01
CA LEU A 13 -33.74 -26.66 -11.02
C LEU A 13 -34.57 -26.27 -12.24
N VAL A 14 -34.91 -27.24 -13.09
CA VAL A 14 -35.64 -27.00 -14.35
C VAL A 14 -36.86 -27.90 -14.45
N GLY A 15 -38.03 -27.28 -14.59
CA GLY A 15 -39.31 -27.97 -14.66
C GLY A 15 -40.50 -27.03 -14.61
N SER A 16 -41.69 -27.55 -14.91
CA SER A 16 -42.91 -26.75 -14.93
C SER A 16 -43.20 -26.09 -13.58
N SER A 17 -44.08 -25.08 -13.57
CA SER A 17 -44.68 -24.63 -12.31
C SER A 17 -45.41 -25.82 -11.65
N GLU A 18 -45.45 -25.85 -10.32
CA GLU A 18 -46.09 -26.91 -9.50
C GLU A 18 -45.49 -28.32 -9.56
N CYS A 19 -44.41 -28.52 -10.31
CA CYS A 19 -43.77 -29.83 -10.36
C CYS A 19 -43.10 -30.23 -9.04
N GLY A 20 -42.89 -29.32 -8.09
CA GLY A 20 -42.34 -29.62 -6.76
C GLY A 20 -40.86 -29.27 -6.56
N LYS A 21 -40.28 -28.41 -7.42
CA LYS A 21 -38.89 -27.92 -7.29
C LYS A 21 -38.59 -27.35 -5.90
N SER A 22 -39.42 -26.43 -5.41
CA SER A 22 -39.22 -25.78 -4.12
C SER A 22 -39.28 -26.79 -2.96
N THR A 23 -40.15 -27.79 -3.07
CA THR A 23 -40.24 -28.89 -2.09
C THR A 23 -38.99 -29.76 -2.13
N PHE A 24 -38.50 -30.13 -3.32
CA PHE A 24 -37.26 -30.87 -3.49
C PHE A 24 -36.05 -30.10 -2.94
N ALA A 25 -35.94 -28.80 -3.24
CA ALA A 25 -34.88 -27.95 -2.72
C ALA A 25 -34.89 -27.91 -1.18
N LYS A 26 -36.04 -27.62 -0.58
CA LYS A 26 -36.18 -27.40 0.87
C LYS A 26 -36.12 -28.68 1.70
N ASN A 27 -36.65 -29.80 1.18
CA ASN A 27 -36.76 -31.04 1.93
C ASN A 27 -35.65 -32.04 1.64
N ILE A 28 -35.00 -31.94 0.47
CA ILE A 28 -33.98 -32.90 0.03
C ILE A 28 -32.61 -32.23 -0.05
N LEU A 29 -32.42 -31.24 -0.94
CA LEU A 29 -31.10 -30.65 -1.19
C LEU A 29 -30.53 -29.91 0.02
N ILE A 30 -31.25 -28.90 0.52
CA ILE A 30 -30.76 -28.04 1.61
C ILE A 30 -30.38 -28.86 2.86
N PRO A 31 -31.22 -29.79 3.36
CA PRO A 31 -30.86 -30.63 4.50
C PRO A 31 -29.63 -31.50 4.22
N SER A 32 -29.51 -32.05 3.00
CA SER A 32 -28.39 -32.91 2.62
C SER A 32 -27.04 -32.19 2.54
N PHE A 33 -27.05 -30.85 2.43
CA PHE A 33 -25.83 -30.03 2.38
C PHE A 33 -25.45 -29.40 3.74
N SER A 34 -26.15 -29.72 4.82
CA SER A 34 -25.93 -29.09 6.13
C SER A 34 -24.77 -29.71 6.93
N TYR A 35 -23.54 -29.52 6.47
CA TYR A 35 -22.33 -29.91 7.21
C TYR A 35 -21.91 -28.84 8.22
N LYS A 36 -21.36 -29.27 9.36
CA LYS A 36 -20.81 -28.40 10.41
C LYS A 36 -19.59 -29.05 11.06
N ASP A 37 -18.59 -28.24 11.38
CA ASP A 37 -17.43 -28.62 12.20
C ASP A 37 -17.06 -27.44 13.11
N GLU A 38 -17.50 -27.50 14.36
CA GLU A 38 -17.27 -26.44 15.35
C GLU A 38 -15.79 -26.24 15.65
N SER A 39 -14.98 -27.30 15.58
CA SER A 39 -13.54 -27.24 15.88
C SER A 39 -12.75 -26.39 14.87
N ARG A 40 -13.37 -26.10 13.71
CA ARG A 40 -12.81 -25.30 12.62
C ARG A 40 -13.67 -24.06 12.31
N ASN A 41 -14.66 -23.78 13.16
CA ASN A 41 -15.70 -22.78 12.93
C ASN A 41 -16.30 -22.85 11.51
N TYR A 42 -16.62 -24.06 11.07
CA TYR A 42 -17.14 -24.30 9.73
C TYR A 42 -18.62 -24.66 9.77
N LYS A 43 -19.38 -24.03 8.88
CA LYS A 43 -20.75 -24.40 8.54
C LYS A 43 -20.93 -24.19 7.04
N THR A 44 -21.51 -25.16 6.35
CA THR A 44 -21.79 -25.03 4.92
C THR A 44 -22.70 -23.84 4.64
N ASN A 45 -22.33 -23.04 3.65
CA ASN A 45 -23.15 -21.95 3.15
C ASN A 45 -23.97 -22.43 1.94
N VAL A 46 -25.26 -22.73 2.19
CA VAL A 46 -26.23 -23.12 1.16
C VAL A 46 -27.13 -21.93 0.84
N GLN A 47 -27.08 -21.45 -0.39
CA GLN A 47 -27.85 -20.29 -0.85
C GLN A 47 -29.01 -20.74 -1.70
N TYR A 48 -30.23 -20.35 -1.35
CA TYR A 48 -31.44 -20.69 -2.09
C TYR A 48 -32.01 -19.44 -2.77
N LEU A 49 -32.04 -19.43 -4.10
CA LEU A 49 -32.43 -18.31 -4.93
C LEU A 49 -33.69 -18.69 -5.72
N SER A 50 -34.86 -18.27 -5.25
CA SER A 50 -36.13 -18.48 -5.93
C SER A 50 -36.62 -17.21 -6.61
N SER A 51 -36.98 -17.29 -7.89
CA SER A 51 -37.57 -16.13 -8.59
C SER A 51 -38.89 -15.68 -7.96
N ASP A 52 -39.66 -16.61 -7.40
CA ASP A 52 -40.95 -16.28 -6.77
C ASP A 52 -40.76 -15.58 -5.43
N ASP A 53 -39.79 -16.05 -4.61
CA ASP A 53 -39.49 -15.40 -3.33
C ASP A 53 -38.89 -14.01 -3.54
N ILE A 54 -38.05 -13.83 -4.57
CA ILE A 54 -37.49 -12.52 -4.94
C ILE A 54 -38.58 -11.55 -5.40
N ARG A 55 -39.57 -12.00 -6.21
CA ARG A 55 -40.71 -11.14 -6.58
C ARG A 55 -41.49 -10.68 -5.35
N ARG A 56 -41.78 -11.60 -4.42
CA ARG A 56 -42.48 -11.27 -3.16
C ARG A 56 -41.69 -10.27 -2.31
N GLU A 57 -40.37 -10.44 -2.23
CA GLU A 57 -39.45 -9.53 -1.54
C GLU A 57 -39.54 -8.12 -2.13
N ILE A 58 -39.44 -7.99 -3.46
CA ILE A 58 -39.50 -6.70 -4.16
C ILE A 58 -40.88 -6.04 -4.02
N LEU A 59 -41.95 -6.83 -4.13
CA LEU A 59 -43.33 -6.35 -4.04
C LEU A 59 -43.79 -6.07 -2.60
N GLY A 60 -43.01 -6.47 -1.59
CA GLY A 60 -43.30 -6.24 -0.17
C GLY A 60 -44.52 -6.99 0.37
N LYS A 61 -45.04 -7.99 -0.36
CA LYS A 61 -46.23 -8.76 0.03
C LYS A 61 -46.18 -10.18 -0.54
N ASP A 62 -46.73 -11.13 0.22
CA ASP A 62 -46.87 -12.51 -0.22
C ASP A 62 -48.07 -12.66 -1.18
N PHE A 63 -47.82 -12.35 -2.46
CA PHE A 63 -48.79 -12.54 -3.53
C PHE A 63 -48.83 -14.00 -4.01
N ASP A 64 -49.99 -14.41 -4.54
CA ASP A 64 -50.09 -15.66 -5.28
C ASP A 64 -49.16 -15.62 -6.50
N LYS A 65 -48.36 -16.68 -6.70
CA LYS A 65 -47.34 -16.77 -7.76
C LYS A 65 -47.87 -16.64 -9.19
N HIS A 66 -49.18 -16.78 -9.41
CA HIS A 66 -49.83 -16.64 -10.71
C HIS A 66 -50.54 -15.30 -10.89
N SER A 67 -50.50 -14.41 -9.89
CA SER A 67 -51.07 -13.06 -10.01
C SER A 67 -50.34 -12.22 -11.07
N THR A 68 -51.08 -11.34 -11.76
CA THR A 68 -50.53 -10.46 -12.80
C THR A 68 -49.38 -9.61 -12.28
N ILE A 69 -49.51 -9.09 -11.05
CA ILE A 69 -48.49 -8.26 -10.40
C ILE A 69 -47.16 -9.00 -10.18
N MET A 70 -47.19 -10.32 -9.94
CA MET A 70 -45.97 -11.14 -9.87
C MET A 70 -45.28 -11.24 -11.23
N LEU A 71 -46.06 -11.34 -12.32
CA LEU A 71 -45.51 -11.39 -13.67
C LEU A 71 -44.91 -10.05 -14.08
N GLU A 72 -45.57 -8.93 -13.76
CA GLU A 72 -45.11 -7.56 -14.03
C GLU A 72 -43.74 -7.27 -13.38
N ALA A 73 -43.44 -7.88 -12.22
CA ALA A 73 -42.16 -7.72 -11.52
C ALA A 73 -41.05 -8.68 -11.99
N SER A 74 -41.25 -9.45 -13.07
CA SER A 74 -40.31 -10.51 -13.46
C SER A 74 -38.95 -10.00 -13.89
N GLU A 75 -38.89 -8.90 -14.64
CA GLU A 75 -37.62 -8.34 -15.15
C GLU A 75 -36.69 -7.97 -13.97
N GLN A 76 -37.20 -7.20 -13.01
CA GLN A 76 -36.46 -6.78 -11.81
C GLN A 76 -36.08 -7.98 -10.94
N ALA A 77 -36.98 -8.98 -10.82
CA ALA A 77 -36.69 -10.17 -10.04
C ALA A 77 -35.56 -11.02 -10.64
N PHE A 78 -35.49 -11.15 -11.97
CA PHE A 78 -34.39 -11.87 -12.63
C PHE A 78 -33.07 -11.09 -12.56
N GLU A 79 -33.10 -9.76 -12.71
CA GLU A 79 -31.91 -8.92 -12.52
C GLU A 79 -31.33 -9.10 -11.10
N LEU A 80 -32.19 -9.07 -10.08
CA LEU A 80 -31.78 -9.29 -8.69
C LEU A 80 -31.30 -10.73 -8.46
N LEU A 81 -31.93 -11.73 -9.08
CA LEU A 81 -31.49 -13.14 -9.00
C LEU A 81 -30.06 -13.32 -9.51
N PHE A 82 -29.74 -12.81 -10.70
CA PHE A 82 -28.40 -12.91 -11.27
C PHE A 82 -27.37 -12.14 -10.44
N THR A 83 -27.77 -10.99 -9.91
CA THR A 83 -26.92 -10.19 -9.01
C THR A 83 -26.63 -10.94 -7.72
N LYS A 84 -27.66 -11.50 -7.05
CA LYS A 84 -27.48 -12.34 -5.86
C LYS A 84 -26.60 -13.56 -6.16
N LEU A 85 -26.83 -14.24 -7.31
CA LEU A 85 -26.01 -15.38 -7.73
C LEU A 85 -24.52 -15.01 -7.89
N ARG A 86 -24.22 -13.91 -8.58
CA ARG A 86 -22.84 -13.40 -8.69
C ARG A 86 -22.23 -13.10 -7.32
N MET A 87 -22.97 -12.42 -6.44
CA MET A 87 -22.49 -12.04 -5.12
C MET A 87 -22.14 -13.27 -4.26
N VAL A 88 -23.00 -14.29 -4.23
CA VAL A 88 -22.77 -15.46 -3.38
C VAL A 88 -21.72 -16.43 -3.93
N THR A 89 -21.46 -16.41 -5.24
CA THR A 89 -20.43 -17.23 -5.89
C THR A 89 -19.06 -16.54 -5.92
N THR A 90 -19.00 -15.21 -5.80
CA THR A 90 -17.75 -14.46 -5.80
C THR A 90 -17.07 -14.48 -4.41
N PHE A 91 -15.73 -14.49 -4.39
CA PHE A 91 -14.94 -14.25 -3.18
C PHE A 91 -15.26 -12.85 -2.59
N PRO A 92 -15.47 -12.70 -1.26
CA PRO A 92 -15.08 -13.64 -0.20
C PRO A 92 -16.19 -14.61 0.24
N ILE A 93 -17.38 -14.56 -0.34
CA ILE A 93 -18.53 -15.35 0.12
C ILE A 93 -18.39 -16.82 -0.26
N ASN A 94 -18.10 -17.10 -1.54
CA ASN A 94 -17.82 -18.45 -2.04
C ASN A 94 -18.78 -19.53 -1.49
N ALA A 95 -20.10 -19.31 -1.57
CA ALA A 95 -21.08 -20.27 -1.06
C ALA A 95 -20.81 -21.68 -1.62
N GLU A 96 -20.75 -22.72 -0.78
CA GLU A 96 -20.45 -24.07 -1.25
C GLU A 96 -21.52 -24.59 -2.22
N PHE A 97 -22.77 -24.23 -1.97
CA PHE A 97 -23.89 -24.65 -2.81
C PHE A 97 -24.86 -23.51 -3.06
N VAL A 98 -25.30 -23.35 -4.31
CA VAL A 98 -26.35 -22.41 -4.67
C VAL A 98 -27.46 -23.16 -5.39
N ILE A 99 -28.70 -23.03 -4.93
CA ILE A 99 -29.86 -23.67 -5.55
C ILE A 99 -30.68 -22.58 -6.23
N VAL A 100 -30.80 -22.66 -7.55
CA VAL A 100 -31.57 -21.72 -8.36
C VAL A 100 -32.92 -22.37 -8.67
N ASP A 101 -33.97 -21.88 -8.00
CA ASP A 101 -35.35 -22.36 -8.18
C ASP A 101 -36.15 -21.38 -9.05
N THR A 102 -36.17 -21.67 -10.36
CA THR A 102 -37.02 -21.00 -11.33
C THR A 102 -37.65 -22.04 -12.26
N THR A 103 -38.48 -21.65 -13.23
CA THR A 103 -38.92 -22.62 -14.25
C THR A 103 -37.76 -23.15 -15.09
N GLY A 104 -36.73 -22.32 -15.31
CA GLY A 104 -35.49 -22.68 -16.01
C GLY A 104 -35.68 -23.13 -17.47
N LEU A 105 -36.84 -22.85 -18.07
CA LEU A 105 -37.18 -23.35 -19.42
C LEU A 105 -36.53 -22.55 -20.56
N SER A 106 -36.05 -21.33 -20.30
CA SER A 106 -35.36 -20.52 -21.31
C SER A 106 -33.91 -20.98 -21.49
N GLU A 107 -33.43 -21.12 -22.73
CA GLU A 107 -32.01 -21.39 -23.01
C GLU A 107 -31.13 -20.21 -22.58
N SER A 108 -31.48 -18.97 -22.94
CA SER A 108 -30.71 -17.78 -22.56
C SER A 108 -30.54 -17.62 -21.05
N PHE A 109 -31.57 -17.97 -20.27
CA PHE A 109 -31.48 -17.96 -18.80
C PHE A 109 -30.45 -18.97 -18.30
N ARG A 110 -30.48 -20.20 -18.84
CA ARG A 110 -29.55 -21.26 -18.44
C ARG A 110 -28.12 -20.93 -18.84
N ASP A 111 -27.92 -20.36 -20.03
CA ASP A 111 -26.60 -19.95 -20.51
C ASP A 111 -25.99 -18.85 -19.63
N GLN A 112 -26.78 -17.87 -19.17
CA GLN A 112 -26.32 -16.85 -18.21
C GLN A 112 -25.90 -17.44 -16.85
N ILE A 113 -26.61 -18.47 -16.35
CA ILE A 113 -26.20 -19.18 -15.13
C ILE A 113 -24.85 -19.88 -15.32
N VAL A 114 -24.67 -20.54 -16.47
CA VAL A 114 -23.41 -21.22 -16.84
C VAL A 114 -22.26 -20.24 -16.99
N GLU A 115 -22.52 -19.07 -17.59
CA GLU A 115 -21.54 -17.99 -17.70
C GLU A 115 -21.06 -17.52 -16.32
N ILE A 116 -21.99 -17.18 -15.42
CA ILE A 116 -21.67 -16.77 -14.04
C ILE A 116 -20.90 -17.87 -13.29
N ALA A 117 -21.26 -19.14 -13.52
CA ALA A 117 -20.56 -20.27 -12.93
C ALA A 117 -19.10 -20.33 -13.40
N ASN A 118 -18.87 -20.23 -14.71
CA ASN A 118 -17.54 -20.26 -15.31
C ASN A 118 -16.67 -19.07 -14.90
N GLU A 119 -17.25 -17.87 -14.78
CA GLU A 119 -16.56 -16.67 -14.30
C GLU A 119 -16.00 -16.86 -12.88
N ASN A 120 -16.70 -17.63 -12.04
CA ASN A 120 -16.40 -17.80 -10.61
C ASN A 120 -15.87 -19.20 -10.24
N SER A 121 -15.53 -20.03 -11.24
CA SER A 121 -15.04 -21.40 -11.06
C SER A 121 -16.02 -22.33 -10.31
N TYR A 122 -17.31 -22.26 -10.64
CA TYR A 122 -18.37 -23.15 -10.13
C TYR A 122 -18.76 -24.21 -11.15
N ASN A 123 -19.18 -25.37 -10.65
CA ASN A 123 -19.90 -26.36 -11.44
C ASN A 123 -21.37 -25.96 -11.57
N VAL A 124 -22.03 -26.44 -12.62
CA VAL A 124 -23.50 -26.40 -12.74
C VAL A 124 -24.04 -27.81 -12.83
N ASP A 125 -24.88 -28.18 -11.87
CA ASP A 125 -25.65 -29.43 -11.89
C ASP A 125 -27.09 -29.12 -12.30
N LEU A 126 -27.51 -29.70 -13.42
CA LEU A 126 -28.86 -29.51 -13.94
C LEU A 126 -29.80 -30.56 -13.34
N VAL A 127 -30.86 -30.13 -12.65
CA VAL A 127 -31.88 -31.03 -12.10
C VAL A 127 -33.18 -30.88 -12.90
N LEU A 128 -33.47 -31.87 -13.73
CA LEU A 128 -34.64 -31.91 -14.59
C LEU A 128 -35.78 -32.67 -13.91
N PHE A 129 -36.91 -32.00 -13.74
CA PHE A 129 -38.13 -32.62 -13.25
C PHE A 129 -38.92 -33.15 -14.45
N ASP A 130 -38.56 -34.37 -14.90
CA ASP A 130 -39.08 -35.03 -16.10
C ASP A 130 -39.87 -36.30 -15.73
N TYR A 131 -41.05 -36.09 -15.14
CA TYR A 131 -41.93 -37.15 -14.66
C TYR A 131 -42.48 -38.03 -15.77
N LYS A 132 -42.55 -39.34 -15.50
CA LYS A 132 -43.18 -40.32 -16.39
C LYS A 132 -44.69 -40.05 -16.50
N ASN A 133 -45.35 -39.85 -15.37
CA ASN A 133 -46.78 -39.59 -15.31
C ASN A 133 -47.06 -38.08 -15.36
N ILE A 134 -47.84 -37.63 -16.35
CA ILE A 134 -48.16 -36.21 -16.49
C ILE A 134 -48.95 -35.65 -15.31
N ARG A 135 -49.73 -36.49 -14.62
CA ARG A 135 -50.52 -36.08 -13.44
C ARG A 135 -49.65 -35.54 -12.29
N GLU A 136 -48.39 -35.97 -12.21
CA GLU A 136 -47.47 -35.56 -11.14
C GLU A 136 -47.02 -34.09 -11.27
N TYR A 137 -47.17 -33.48 -12.46
CA TYR A 137 -46.86 -32.06 -12.65
C TYR A 137 -47.88 -31.11 -12.02
N TYR A 138 -49.10 -31.57 -11.75
CA TYR A 138 -50.18 -30.72 -11.21
C TYR A 138 -50.27 -30.88 -9.68
N THR A 139 -50.46 -29.77 -8.98
CA THR A 139 -50.84 -29.79 -7.55
C THR A 139 -52.33 -29.43 -7.39
N SER A 140 -52.90 -28.69 -8.34
CA SER A 140 -54.33 -28.43 -8.47
C SER A 140 -54.74 -28.25 -9.93
N ASP A 141 -56.04 -28.26 -10.24
CA ASP A 141 -56.55 -28.02 -11.61
C ASP A 141 -56.51 -26.54 -12.03
N ARG A 142 -56.17 -25.60 -11.12
CA ARG A 142 -56.28 -24.15 -11.35
C ARG A 142 -55.37 -23.61 -12.46
N SER A 143 -54.21 -24.22 -12.67
CA SER A 143 -53.17 -23.72 -13.57
C SER A 143 -52.87 -24.65 -14.75
N LYS A 144 -53.80 -25.57 -15.07
CA LYS A 144 -53.58 -26.70 -16.00
C LYS A 144 -53.00 -26.27 -17.35
N LYS A 145 -53.59 -25.27 -18.03
CA LYS A 145 -53.13 -24.78 -19.33
C LYS A 145 -51.70 -24.22 -19.31
N LEU A 146 -51.32 -23.51 -18.25
CA LEU A 146 -49.97 -22.98 -18.08
C LEU A 146 -48.96 -24.11 -17.86
N ILE A 147 -49.31 -25.08 -17.00
CA ILE A 147 -48.48 -26.24 -16.71
C ILE A 147 -48.30 -27.10 -17.97
N ASP A 148 -49.36 -27.32 -18.76
CA ASP A 148 -49.31 -28.04 -20.04
C ASP A 148 -48.32 -27.41 -21.01
N ASN A 149 -48.37 -26.08 -21.15
CA ASN A 149 -47.43 -25.34 -21.99
C ASN A 149 -45.98 -25.50 -21.50
N HIS A 150 -45.76 -25.41 -20.19
CA HIS A 150 -44.43 -25.61 -19.60
C HIS A 150 -43.91 -27.03 -19.81
N VAL A 151 -44.74 -28.06 -19.60
CA VAL A 151 -44.37 -29.48 -19.81
C VAL A 151 -44.09 -29.75 -21.28
N ARG A 152 -44.89 -29.18 -22.19
CA ARG A 152 -44.65 -29.26 -23.64
C ARG A 152 -43.27 -28.68 -23.97
N ARG A 153 -43.00 -27.42 -23.58
CA ARG A 153 -41.70 -26.77 -23.80
C ARG A 153 -40.56 -27.56 -23.19
N LEU A 154 -40.71 -28.09 -21.97
CA LEU A 154 -39.72 -28.93 -21.32
C LEU A 154 -39.35 -30.15 -22.20
N ARG A 155 -40.35 -30.85 -22.73
CA ARG A 155 -40.14 -32.08 -23.52
C ARG A 155 -39.70 -31.83 -24.96
N THR A 156 -40.15 -30.73 -25.59
CA THR A 156 -39.88 -30.46 -27.02
C THR A 156 -38.73 -29.48 -27.26
N GLU A 157 -38.49 -28.55 -26.34
CA GLU A 157 -37.48 -27.47 -26.51
C GLU A 157 -36.31 -27.62 -25.55
N VAL A 158 -36.56 -27.96 -24.28
CA VAL A 158 -35.50 -28.00 -23.25
C VAL A 158 -34.71 -29.29 -23.35
N ILE A 159 -35.33 -30.45 -23.10
CA ILE A 159 -34.64 -31.74 -22.98
C ILE A 159 -33.83 -32.12 -24.24
N PRO A 160 -34.36 -31.97 -25.47
CA PRO A 160 -33.62 -32.30 -26.69
C PRO A 160 -32.38 -31.43 -26.92
N ASN A 161 -32.40 -30.18 -26.45
CA ASN A 161 -31.35 -29.18 -26.72
C ASN A 161 -30.38 -28.97 -25.55
N ILE A 162 -30.35 -29.88 -24.55
CA ILE A 162 -29.38 -29.78 -23.45
C ILE A 162 -27.98 -30.09 -23.96
N LYS A 163 -27.14 -29.06 -24.01
CA LYS A 163 -25.69 -29.16 -24.25
C LYS A 163 -25.03 -29.74 -22.99
N ARG A 164 -24.77 -31.06 -22.98
CA ARG A 164 -24.16 -31.74 -21.81
C ARG A 164 -22.82 -31.14 -21.37
N SER A 165 -22.06 -30.52 -22.28
CA SER A 165 -20.80 -29.83 -21.97
C SER A 165 -20.96 -28.65 -21.00
N ASN A 166 -22.15 -28.07 -20.89
CA ASN A 166 -22.41 -26.91 -20.03
C ASN A 166 -22.68 -27.29 -18.56
N TYR A 167 -22.85 -28.58 -18.28
CA TYR A 167 -23.25 -29.07 -16.97
C TYR A 167 -22.29 -30.16 -16.53
N LYS A 168 -21.88 -30.14 -15.27
CA LYS A 168 -21.07 -31.23 -14.72
C LYS A 168 -21.90 -32.51 -14.67
N ASN A 169 -23.10 -32.41 -14.09
CA ASN A 169 -24.05 -33.50 -14.05
C ASN A 169 -25.44 -33.05 -14.55
N VAL A 170 -26.19 -34.00 -15.11
CA VAL A 170 -27.60 -33.81 -15.48
C VAL A 170 -28.44 -34.89 -14.79
N HIS A 171 -29.11 -34.48 -13.70
CA HIS A 171 -29.94 -35.34 -12.87
C HIS A 171 -31.38 -35.29 -13.37
N ARG A 172 -32.01 -36.45 -13.62
CA ARG A 172 -33.41 -36.54 -14.07
C ARG A 172 -34.29 -37.14 -12.99
N ILE A 173 -35.18 -36.34 -12.43
CA ILE A 173 -36.20 -36.79 -11.49
C ILE A 173 -37.38 -37.33 -12.30
N ARG A 174 -37.70 -38.61 -12.11
CA ARG A 174 -38.72 -39.33 -12.89
C ARG A 174 -40.05 -39.51 -12.16
N GLU A 175 -40.06 -39.34 -10.84
CA GLU A 175 -41.18 -39.60 -9.94
C GLU A 175 -41.20 -38.53 -8.82
N LYS A 176 -42.39 -38.09 -8.39
CA LYS A 176 -42.60 -37.03 -7.38
C LYS A 176 -42.80 -37.60 -5.97
N ASN A 177 -41.70 -37.87 -5.27
CA ASN A 177 -41.64 -38.54 -3.96
C ASN A 177 -40.91 -37.71 -2.88
N PHE A 178 -40.92 -36.37 -2.98
CA PHE A 178 -40.14 -35.47 -2.10
C PHE A 178 -40.56 -35.41 -0.63
N LEU A 179 -41.60 -36.15 -0.24
CA LEU A 179 -42.03 -36.31 1.15
C LEU A 179 -41.32 -37.46 1.87
N ASN A 180 -40.60 -38.30 1.14
CA ASN A 180 -39.77 -39.37 1.71
C ASN A 180 -38.28 -39.11 1.42
N PRO A 181 -37.58 -38.34 2.26
CA PRO A 181 -36.18 -37.98 2.01
C PRO A 181 -35.24 -39.18 1.87
N PHE A 182 -35.58 -40.31 2.50
CA PHE A 182 -34.78 -41.55 2.44
C PHE A 182 -34.70 -42.18 1.04
N GLU A 183 -35.58 -41.79 0.10
CA GLU A 183 -35.52 -42.23 -1.28
C GLU A 183 -34.47 -41.47 -2.10
N PHE A 184 -33.82 -40.46 -1.53
CA PHE A 184 -32.76 -39.68 -2.15
C PHE A 184 -31.44 -39.85 -1.41
N GLU A 185 -30.41 -40.26 -2.14
CA GLU A 185 -29.04 -40.33 -1.64
C GLU A 185 -28.25 -39.19 -2.31
N ILE A 186 -27.91 -38.16 -1.54
CA ILE A 186 -27.09 -37.04 -2.03
C ILE A 186 -25.66 -37.25 -1.56
N ASP A 187 -24.74 -37.37 -2.52
CA ASP A 187 -23.33 -37.68 -2.28
C ASP A 187 -22.45 -36.51 -2.75
N VAL A 188 -21.70 -35.90 -1.83
CA VAL A 188 -20.77 -34.82 -2.14
C VAL A 188 -19.35 -35.39 -2.11
N GLU A 189 -18.87 -35.81 -3.28
CA GLU A 189 -17.70 -36.69 -3.45
C GLU A 189 -16.42 -36.13 -2.79
N ASN A 190 -16.25 -34.81 -2.77
CA ASN A 190 -15.05 -34.14 -2.26
C ASN A 190 -15.28 -33.34 -0.97
N MET A 191 -16.35 -33.64 -0.21
CA MET A 191 -16.67 -32.88 1.00
C MET A 191 -15.63 -33.07 2.11
N GLU A 192 -15.25 -34.31 2.42
CA GLU A 192 -14.23 -34.61 3.44
C GLU A 192 -12.90 -33.96 3.08
N GLU A 193 -12.53 -34.05 1.80
CA GLU A 193 -11.35 -33.40 1.27
C GLU A 193 -11.44 -31.88 1.45
N TYR A 194 -12.56 -31.24 1.11
CA TYR A 194 -12.77 -29.81 1.31
C TYR A 194 -12.71 -29.39 2.79
N LEU A 195 -13.32 -30.17 3.69
CA LEU A 195 -13.26 -29.94 5.14
C LEU A 195 -11.82 -30.01 5.67
N SER A 196 -10.99 -30.91 5.13
CA SER A 196 -9.58 -31.02 5.52
C SER A 196 -8.75 -29.75 5.24
N ARG A 197 -9.20 -28.87 4.33
CA ARG A 197 -8.59 -27.54 4.08
C ARG A 197 -8.99 -26.49 5.10
N LYS A 198 -9.96 -26.75 5.99
CA LYS A 198 -10.30 -25.82 7.08
C LYS A 198 -9.36 -26.05 8.26
N LEU A 199 -8.79 -24.98 8.80
CA LEU A 199 -7.84 -25.05 9.90
C LEU A 199 -8.57 -25.08 11.26
N PRO A 200 -8.18 -25.94 12.21
CA PRO A 200 -8.71 -25.90 13.57
C PRO A 200 -8.49 -24.54 14.25
N THR A 201 -9.52 -24.02 14.91
CA THR A 201 -9.50 -22.69 15.57
C THR A 201 -8.80 -22.70 16.92
N LYS A 202 -8.61 -23.89 17.53
CA LYS A 202 -7.83 -24.04 18.77
C LYS A 202 -6.34 -23.69 18.63
N TYR A 203 -5.83 -23.63 17.40
CA TYR A 203 -4.42 -23.35 17.14
C TYR A 203 -4.20 -21.98 16.52
N LYS A 204 -3.03 -21.44 16.82
CA LYS A 204 -2.45 -20.26 16.19
C LYS A 204 -1.39 -20.69 15.18
N TYR A 205 -1.40 -20.11 13.98
CA TYR A 205 -0.52 -20.59 12.90
C TYR A 205 0.64 -19.62 12.66
N THR A 206 1.85 -20.17 12.56
CA THR A 206 3.04 -19.48 12.05
C THR A 206 3.18 -19.90 10.59
N ILE A 207 2.82 -19.02 9.68
CA ILE A 207 2.82 -19.31 8.24
C ILE A 207 4.18 -18.91 7.67
N VAL A 208 4.92 -19.87 7.12
CA VAL A 208 6.32 -19.73 6.69
C VAL A 208 6.39 -19.77 5.17
N GLY A 209 7.14 -18.83 4.58
CA GLY A 209 7.41 -18.74 3.14
C GLY A 209 8.21 -19.93 2.58
N ASP A 210 8.55 -19.84 1.30
CA ASP A 210 9.28 -20.88 0.56
C ASP A 210 10.65 -21.14 1.19
N ILE A 211 10.88 -22.39 1.62
CA ILE A 211 12.07 -22.77 2.40
C ILE A 211 13.22 -23.17 1.50
N HIS A 212 12.97 -23.91 0.40
CA HIS A 212 14.01 -24.35 -0.53
C HIS A 212 15.26 -24.93 0.15
N GLU A 213 15.04 -25.91 1.03
CA GLU A 213 16.07 -26.67 1.73
C GLU A 213 17.01 -25.81 2.63
N GLN A 214 16.64 -24.56 2.95
CA GLN A 214 17.39 -23.68 3.86
C GLN A 214 17.18 -24.08 5.34
N VAL A 215 17.61 -25.29 5.72
CA VAL A 215 17.29 -25.92 7.03
C VAL A 215 17.74 -25.06 8.22
N LEU A 216 18.96 -24.54 8.21
CA LEU A 216 19.49 -23.75 9.33
C LEU A 216 18.78 -22.40 9.44
N THR A 217 18.54 -21.76 8.30
CA THR A 217 17.75 -20.52 8.22
C THR A 217 16.32 -20.75 8.75
N PHE A 218 15.71 -21.88 8.42
CA PHE A 218 14.38 -22.25 8.88
C PHE A 218 14.35 -22.49 10.40
N GLN A 219 15.29 -23.25 10.96
CA GLN A 219 15.40 -23.47 12.41
C GLN A 219 15.60 -22.15 13.18
N LYS A 220 16.39 -21.21 12.64
CA LYS A 220 16.55 -19.85 13.21
C LYS A 220 15.25 -19.06 13.17
N LEU A 221 14.48 -19.16 12.09
CA LEU A 221 13.16 -18.51 12.00
C LEU A 221 12.17 -19.09 13.01
N LEU A 222 12.14 -20.42 13.18
CA LEU A 222 11.32 -21.08 14.21
C LEU A 222 11.69 -20.61 15.62
N SER A 223 12.99 -20.51 15.91
CA SER A 223 13.50 -19.97 17.17
C SER A 223 13.04 -18.53 17.41
N LYS A 224 13.13 -17.68 16.38
CA LYS A 224 12.65 -16.28 16.43
C LYS A 224 11.13 -16.19 16.60
N ALA A 225 10.38 -17.15 16.07
CA ALA A 225 8.93 -17.27 16.26
C ALA A 225 8.54 -17.90 17.61
N GLY A 226 9.51 -18.32 18.43
CA GLY A 226 9.30 -18.80 19.80
C GLY A 226 9.22 -20.32 19.95
N PHE A 227 9.55 -21.11 18.92
CA PHE A 227 9.70 -22.55 19.05
C PHE A 227 11.12 -22.89 19.51
N ALA A 228 11.31 -23.97 20.27
CA ALA A 228 12.64 -24.52 20.55
C ALA A 228 12.93 -25.68 19.58
N VAL A 229 14.17 -25.77 19.11
CA VAL A 229 14.63 -26.89 18.26
C VAL A 229 15.86 -27.50 18.90
N GLU A 230 15.77 -28.75 19.33
CA GLU A 230 16.87 -29.51 19.93
C GLU A 230 16.96 -30.87 19.24
N ASN A 231 18.17 -31.30 18.85
CA ASN A 231 18.40 -32.59 18.16
C ASN A 231 17.45 -32.83 16.98
N ASN A 232 17.23 -31.81 16.13
CA ASN A 232 16.27 -31.83 15.01
C ASN A 232 14.81 -32.12 15.41
N ARG A 233 14.43 -31.92 16.67
CA ARG A 233 13.06 -32.02 17.16
C ARG A 233 12.54 -30.67 17.64
N ILE A 234 11.30 -30.35 17.28
CA ILE A 234 10.59 -29.16 17.76
C ILE A 234 10.02 -29.48 19.14
N ILE A 235 10.41 -28.67 20.12
CA ILE A 235 9.97 -28.78 21.51
C ILE A 235 9.01 -27.62 21.79
N GLU A 236 7.93 -27.94 22.52
CA GLU A 236 6.96 -26.94 22.97
C GLU A 236 7.60 -26.03 24.02
N THR A 237 7.39 -24.72 23.85
CA THR A 237 7.74 -23.69 24.82
C THR A 237 6.48 -22.97 25.28
N GLU A 238 6.59 -22.16 26.34
CA GLU A 238 5.51 -21.25 26.76
C GLU A 238 5.05 -20.31 25.61
N LYS A 239 5.97 -19.91 24.72
CA LYS A 239 5.68 -19.02 23.58
C LYS A 239 5.12 -19.74 22.37
N SER A 240 5.23 -21.07 22.30
CA SER A 240 4.70 -21.89 21.21
C SER A 240 3.51 -22.77 21.63
N THR A 241 3.02 -22.62 22.86
CA THR A 241 1.85 -23.36 23.35
C THR A 241 0.62 -23.01 22.50
N ASN A 242 -0.09 -24.03 21.99
CA ASN A 242 -1.18 -23.88 21.01
C ASN A 242 -0.78 -23.26 19.65
N HIS A 243 0.51 -23.17 19.35
CA HIS A 243 0.96 -22.79 18.01
C HIS A 243 1.23 -24.02 17.14
N ARG A 244 0.95 -23.87 15.84
CA ARG A 244 1.32 -24.82 14.79
C ARG A 244 2.04 -24.07 13.67
N ILE A 245 2.77 -24.81 12.84
CA ILE A 245 3.55 -24.25 11.74
C ILE A 245 2.87 -24.63 10.44
N LEU A 246 2.73 -23.68 9.53
CA LEU A 246 2.15 -23.91 8.21
C LEU A 246 3.15 -23.49 7.14
N LEU A 247 3.54 -24.44 6.28
CA LEU A 247 4.50 -24.18 5.19
C LEU A 247 3.72 -23.86 3.92
N VAL A 248 4.06 -22.77 3.22
CA VAL A 248 3.35 -22.36 2.00
C VAL A 248 3.75 -23.14 0.75
N GLY A 249 4.59 -24.17 0.88
CA GLY A 249 5.09 -25.00 -0.22
C GLY A 249 6.57 -24.77 -0.49
N ASP A 250 7.10 -25.43 -1.51
CA ASP A 250 8.47 -25.26 -2.01
C ASP A 250 9.52 -25.33 -0.89
N TRP A 251 9.47 -26.44 -0.16
CA TRP A 251 10.43 -26.76 0.88
C TRP A 251 11.59 -27.62 0.37
N ILE A 252 11.48 -28.20 -0.83
CA ILE A 252 12.58 -28.83 -1.57
C ILE A 252 13.14 -27.95 -2.69
N ASP A 253 14.25 -28.43 -3.26
CA ASP A 253 15.04 -27.90 -4.36
C ASP A 253 15.71 -26.55 -4.06
N LYS A 254 16.78 -26.23 -4.83
CA LYS A 254 17.61 -25.01 -4.76
C LYS A 254 18.59 -24.88 -3.59
N GLY A 255 18.56 -25.74 -2.57
CA GLY A 255 19.49 -25.67 -1.42
C GLY A 255 20.49 -26.84 -1.31
N ASN A 256 20.36 -27.88 -2.14
CA ASN A 256 21.11 -29.14 -2.10
C ASN A 256 21.09 -29.87 -0.74
N LYS A 257 20.05 -29.69 0.09
CA LYS A 257 19.87 -30.30 1.43
C LYS A 257 18.53 -31.02 1.57
N VAL A 258 18.14 -31.72 0.51
CA VAL A 258 16.84 -32.39 0.40
C VAL A 258 16.61 -33.43 1.51
N LYS A 259 17.65 -34.18 1.88
CA LYS A 259 17.56 -35.23 2.91
C LYS A 259 17.27 -34.61 4.28
N GLU A 260 18.02 -33.59 4.63
CA GLU A 260 17.92 -32.90 5.91
C GLU A 260 16.55 -32.25 6.09
N ILE A 261 16.01 -31.58 5.06
CA ILE A 261 14.70 -30.93 5.17
C ILE A 261 13.56 -31.94 5.26
N ILE A 262 13.60 -33.04 4.48
CA ILE A 262 12.58 -34.10 4.55
C ILE A 262 12.60 -34.74 5.93
N GLU A 263 13.77 -35.14 6.42
CA GLU A 263 13.89 -35.77 7.73
C GLU A 263 13.43 -34.84 8.86
N PHE A 264 13.75 -33.54 8.76
CA PHE A 264 13.31 -32.54 9.74
C PHE A 264 11.79 -32.39 9.74
N ILE A 265 11.15 -32.24 8.58
CA ILE A 265 9.69 -32.11 8.48
C ILE A 265 9.02 -33.40 8.93
N TYR A 266 9.48 -34.55 8.44
CA TYR A 266 8.90 -35.87 8.75
C TYR A 266 8.97 -36.20 10.24
N SER A 267 10.12 -35.98 10.87
CA SER A 267 10.32 -36.21 12.30
C SER A 267 9.46 -35.30 13.19
N ASN A 268 8.99 -34.18 12.65
CA ASN A 268 8.20 -33.19 13.37
C ASN A 268 6.79 -33.01 12.78
N ARG A 269 6.31 -33.96 11.96
CA ARG A 269 5.09 -33.81 11.14
C ARG A 269 3.84 -33.40 11.93
N SER A 270 3.72 -33.78 13.20
CA SER A 270 2.62 -33.39 14.08
C SER A 270 2.51 -31.87 14.34
N TRP A 271 3.58 -31.12 14.08
CA TRP A 271 3.60 -29.66 14.20
C TRP A 271 3.15 -28.94 12.93
N PHE A 272 3.12 -29.63 11.80
CA PHE A 272 3.04 -29.02 10.48
C PHE A 272 1.67 -29.16 9.82
N TYR A 273 1.30 -28.12 9.08
CA TYR A 273 0.32 -28.13 8.02
C TYR A 273 1.05 -27.75 6.73
N LEU A 274 0.84 -28.51 5.66
CA LEU A 274 1.67 -28.39 4.45
C LEU A 274 0.80 -27.94 3.27
N ILE A 275 1.15 -26.81 2.66
CA ILE A 275 0.66 -26.47 1.34
C ILE A 275 1.52 -27.21 0.30
N LYS A 276 0.87 -27.76 -0.72
CA LYS A 276 1.52 -28.43 -1.84
C LYS A 276 2.14 -27.40 -2.78
N GLY A 277 3.46 -27.28 -2.77
CA GLY A 277 4.19 -26.37 -3.64
C GLY A 277 4.30 -26.86 -5.08
N ASN A 278 4.87 -26.02 -5.94
CA ASN A 278 5.10 -26.37 -7.33
C ASN A 278 6.16 -27.48 -7.45
N HIS A 279 7.21 -27.39 -6.63
CA HIS A 279 8.30 -28.35 -6.60
C HIS A 279 7.85 -29.73 -6.10
N GLU A 280 7.20 -29.80 -4.94
CA GLU A 280 6.73 -31.08 -4.39
C GLU A 280 5.75 -31.81 -5.34
N ASN A 281 4.86 -31.06 -5.99
CA ASN A 281 3.91 -31.63 -6.95
C ASN A 281 4.61 -32.14 -8.22
N PHE A 282 5.64 -31.46 -8.71
CA PHE A 282 6.35 -31.91 -9.90
C PHE A 282 7.15 -33.18 -9.60
N VAL A 283 7.95 -33.16 -8.54
CA VAL A 283 8.84 -34.25 -8.16
C VAL A 283 8.06 -35.52 -7.80
N SER A 284 6.97 -35.40 -7.02
CA SER A 284 6.11 -36.57 -6.73
C SER A 284 5.49 -37.21 -7.97
N LYS A 285 5.01 -36.40 -8.92
CA LYS A 285 4.47 -36.93 -10.19
C LYS A 285 5.53 -37.57 -11.07
N TYR A 286 6.75 -37.04 -11.04
CA TYR A 286 7.90 -37.62 -11.73
C TYR A 286 8.21 -39.01 -11.17
N LEU A 287 8.40 -39.11 -9.84
CA LEU A 287 8.74 -40.36 -9.16
C LEU A 287 7.65 -41.44 -9.29
N LEU A 288 6.37 -41.03 -9.34
CA LEU A 288 5.24 -41.95 -9.55
C LEU A 288 4.99 -42.31 -11.03
N GLY A 289 5.79 -41.81 -11.97
CA GLY A 289 5.60 -42.06 -13.41
C GLY A 289 4.33 -41.47 -14.00
N GLN A 290 3.79 -40.40 -13.39
CA GLN A 290 2.51 -39.77 -13.79
C GLN A 290 2.68 -38.64 -14.81
N LEU A 291 3.92 -38.28 -15.15
CA LEU A 291 4.24 -37.28 -16.18
C LEU A 291 4.37 -37.96 -17.55
N LYS A 292 3.83 -37.34 -18.60
CA LYS A 292 4.00 -37.85 -19.97
C LYS A 292 5.44 -37.65 -20.40
N SER A 293 6.11 -38.69 -20.89
CA SER A 293 7.52 -38.65 -21.30
C SER A 293 7.83 -37.56 -22.33
N SER A 294 6.88 -37.23 -23.22
CA SER A 294 7.00 -36.16 -24.22
C SER A 294 6.87 -34.73 -23.67
N SER A 295 6.52 -34.57 -22.39
CA SER A 295 6.35 -33.27 -21.72
C SER A 295 7.45 -32.96 -20.71
N ILE A 296 8.40 -33.88 -20.53
CA ILE A 296 9.51 -33.74 -19.60
C ILE A 296 10.69 -33.18 -20.39
N ASP A 297 11.02 -31.91 -20.13
CA ASP A 297 12.29 -31.35 -20.57
C ASP A 297 13.38 -31.75 -19.59
N GLN A 298 14.23 -32.68 -19.99
CA GLN A 298 15.28 -33.23 -19.13
C GLN A 298 16.25 -32.14 -18.65
N SER A 299 16.44 -31.07 -19.43
CA SER A 299 17.31 -29.95 -19.03
C SER A 299 16.70 -29.10 -17.91
N LEU A 300 15.36 -28.96 -17.87
CA LEU A 300 14.64 -28.31 -16.76
C LEU A 300 14.66 -29.18 -15.50
N VAL A 301 14.58 -30.50 -15.66
CA VAL A 301 14.69 -31.47 -14.54
C VAL A 301 16.04 -31.33 -13.85
N GLU A 302 17.13 -31.34 -14.62
CA GLU A 302 18.50 -31.24 -14.08
C GLU A 302 18.80 -29.89 -13.43
N SER A 303 18.16 -28.81 -13.88
CA SER A 303 18.44 -27.45 -13.39
C SER A 303 17.55 -26.98 -12.25
N TYR A 304 16.28 -27.37 -12.21
CA TYR A 304 15.30 -26.84 -11.23
C TYR A 304 14.81 -27.87 -10.21
N PHE A 305 14.98 -29.18 -10.44
CA PHE A 305 14.44 -30.26 -9.60
C PHE A 305 15.55 -31.19 -9.09
N THR A 306 16.52 -30.61 -8.40
CA THR A 306 17.74 -31.27 -7.89
C THR A 306 17.47 -32.42 -6.92
N SER A 307 16.32 -32.41 -6.26
CA SER A 307 15.88 -33.44 -5.31
C SER A 307 15.67 -34.82 -5.95
N ILE A 308 15.27 -34.90 -7.23
CA ILE A 308 14.92 -36.16 -7.91
C ILE A 308 16.05 -37.18 -7.80
N LYS A 309 17.28 -36.78 -8.13
CA LYS A 309 18.45 -37.67 -8.11
C LYS A 309 18.69 -38.26 -6.73
N THR A 310 18.46 -37.49 -5.67
CA THR A 310 18.65 -37.97 -4.29
C THR A 310 17.52 -38.93 -3.88
N LEU A 311 16.29 -38.63 -4.28
CA LEU A 311 15.11 -39.43 -3.96
C LEU A 311 15.03 -40.75 -4.75
N GLU A 312 15.63 -40.83 -5.94
CA GLU A 312 15.74 -42.11 -6.68
C GLU A 312 16.78 -43.05 -6.07
N GLN A 313 17.74 -42.52 -5.31
CA GLN A 313 18.83 -43.30 -4.70
C GLN A 313 18.54 -43.78 -3.27
N ASP A 314 17.51 -43.23 -2.61
CA ASP A 314 17.15 -43.52 -1.22
C ASP A 314 15.64 -43.80 -1.12
N GLU A 315 15.25 -45.09 -1.22
CA GLU A 315 13.84 -45.53 -1.21
C GLU A 315 13.11 -45.15 0.10
N GLU A 316 13.81 -45.14 1.23
CA GLU A 316 13.21 -44.78 2.52
C GLU A 316 12.89 -43.28 2.56
N LEU A 317 13.83 -42.44 2.10
CA LEU A 317 13.62 -41.00 2.00
C LEU A 317 12.53 -40.66 0.99
N GLN A 318 12.48 -41.38 -0.13
CA GLN A 318 11.41 -41.27 -1.13
C GLN A 318 10.04 -41.57 -0.53
N GLY A 319 9.91 -42.64 0.26
CA GLY A 319 8.68 -42.97 0.97
C GLY A 319 8.23 -41.84 1.88
N LYS A 320 9.13 -41.30 2.71
CA LYS A 320 8.86 -40.15 3.60
C LYS A 320 8.41 -38.91 2.81
N PHE A 321 9.08 -38.61 1.70
CA PHE A 321 8.71 -37.51 0.82
C PHE A 321 7.28 -37.66 0.29
N LEU A 322 6.95 -38.82 -0.29
CA LEU A 322 5.64 -39.09 -0.87
C LEU A 322 4.51 -39.03 0.19
N GLU A 323 4.77 -39.49 1.42
CA GLU A 323 3.84 -39.33 2.53
C GLU A 323 3.56 -37.85 2.84
N LEU A 324 4.60 -37.02 2.95
CA LEU A 324 4.45 -35.57 3.20
C LEU A 324 3.70 -34.87 2.05
N VAL A 325 3.98 -35.22 0.80
CA VAL A 325 3.24 -34.67 -0.36
C VAL A 325 1.77 -35.09 -0.32
N ASN A 326 1.45 -36.32 0.08
CA ASN A 326 0.07 -36.79 0.22
C ASN A 326 -0.69 -36.07 1.35
N GLU A 327 0.01 -35.73 2.44
CA GLU A 327 -0.54 -34.91 3.52
C GLU A 327 -0.80 -33.45 3.08
N SER A 328 0.02 -32.93 2.16
CA SER A 328 -0.07 -31.54 1.69
C SER A 328 -1.34 -31.20 0.89
N LYS A 329 -1.85 -29.98 1.05
CA LYS A 329 -3.11 -29.48 0.45
C LYS A 329 -2.87 -28.29 -0.48
N GLU A 330 -3.74 -28.07 -1.44
CA GLU A 330 -3.61 -26.96 -2.40
C GLU A 330 -3.86 -25.58 -1.77
N PHE A 331 -4.66 -25.54 -0.70
CA PHE A 331 -4.88 -24.35 0.11
C PHE A 331 -5.27 -24.74 1.54
N TYR A 332 -5.20 -23.76 2.45
CA TYR A 332 -5.85 -23.83 3.75
C TYR A 332 -6.70 -22.58 3.97
N HIS A 333 -7.76 -22.70 4.77
CA HIS A 333 -8.65 -21.62 5.16
C HIS A 333 -8.85 -21.63 6.67
N TYR A 334 -8.47 -20.54 7.32
CA TYR A 334 -8.80 -20.27 8.71
C TYR A 334 -10.05 -19.38 8.77
N ILE A 335 -11.06 -19.84 9.50
CA ILE A 335 -12.32 -19.11 9.71
C ILE A 335 -12.27 -18.53 11.12
N GLY A 336 -12.01 -17.24 11.22
CA GLY A 336 -11.91 -16.56 12.51
C GLY A 336 -13.20 -15.84 12.90
N GLU A 337 -13.51 -15.84 14.19
CA GLU A 337 -14.54 -14.98 14.78
C GLU A 337 -13.90 -13.73 15.42
N GLU A 338 -12.96 -13.96 16.35
CA GLU A 338 -12.22 -12.89 17.02
C GLU A 338 -11.03 -12.39 16.19
N PHE A 339 -10.44 -13.27 15.39
CA PHE A 339 -9.30 -12.97 14.52
C PHE A 339 -9.73 -12.91 13.06
N PRO A 340 -9.02 -12.16 12.20
CA PRO A 340 -9.34 -12.14 10.78
C PRO A 340 -9.23 -13.53 10.14
N SER A 341 -10.19 -13.89 9.29
CA SER A 341 -10.09 -15.08 8.43
C SER A 341 -8.96 -14.92 7.42
N TYR A 342 -8.36 -16.03 7.00
CA TYR A 342 -7.31 -16.02 5.98
C TYR A 342 -7.24 -17.30 5.17
N TYR A 343 -6.83 -17.15 3.93
CA TYR A 343 -6.53 -18.21 2.99
C TYR A 343 -5.02 -18.27 2.75
N ILE A 344 -4.49 -19.47 2.69
CA ILE A 344 -3.10 -19.71 2.30
C ILE A 344 -3.09 -20.52 1.01
N THR A 345 -2.35 -20.04 0.01
CA THR A 345 -2.06 -20.75 -1.24
C THR A 345 -0.55 -20.72 -1.46
N HIS A 346 -0.02 -21.57 -2.33
CA HIS A 346 1.41 -21.51 -2.64
C HIS A 346 1.73 -20.31 -3.55
N ALA A 347 0.95 -20.10 -4.60
CA ALA A 347 1.17 -19.01 -5.57
C ALA A 347 0.13 -17.88 -5.46
N PRO A 348 0.47 -16.66 -5.92
CA PRO A 348 -0.52 -15.60 -6.11
C PRO A 348 -1.54 -16.01 -7.18
N CYS A 349 -2.82 -15.78 -6.92
CA CYS A 349 -3.90 -16.12 -7.86
C CYS A 349 -5.08 -15.15 -7.75
N LYS A 350 -5.85 -15.02 -8.85
CA LYS A 350 -7.06 -14.19 -8.90
C LYS A 350 -8.12 -14.69 -7.92
N LYS A 351 -8.94 -13.78 -7.39
CA LYS A 351 -9.95 -14.05 -6.36
C LYS A 351 -10.92 -15.19 -6.71
N LYS A 352 -11.20 -15.40 -8.00
CA LYS A 352 -12.08 -16.47 -8.49
C LYS A 352 -11.53 -17.88 -8.28
N TYR A 353 -10.25 -18.03 -7.97
CA TYR A 353 -9.60 -19.32 -7.72
C TYR A 353 -9.43 -19.62 -6.23
N ILE A 354 -9.49 -18.60 -5.36
CA ILE A 354 -9.18 -18.73 -3.94
C ILE A 354 -10.23 -19.60 -3.24
N GLY A 355 -9.77 -20.67 -2.60
CA GLY A 355 -10.59 -21.62 -1.84
C GLY A 355 -11.36 -22.61 -2.70
N LYS A 356 -11.15 -22.64 -4.02
CA LYS A 356 -11.86 -23.52 -4.95
C LYS A 356 -11.14 -24.85 -5.14
N MET A 357 -11.93 -25.89 -5.39
CA MET A 357 -11.49 -27.29 -5.47
C MET A 357 -11.33 -27.81 -6.91
N ASP A 358 -11.79 -27.07 -7.92
CA ASP A 358 -11.66 -27.54 -9.30
C ASP A 358 -10.19 -27.57 -9.74
N ILE A 359 -9.92 -28.35 -10.79
CA ILE A 359 -8.56 -28.60 -11.28
C ILE A 359 -7.86 -27.29 -11.71
N SER A 360 -8.60 -26.38 -12.34
CA SER A 360 -8.06 -25.10 -12.81
C SER A 360 -7.67 -24.23 -11.62
N SER A 361 -8.56 -24.04 -10.65
CA SER A 361 -8.26 -23.28 -9.43
C SER A 361 -7.11 -23.88 -8.65
N SER A 362 -7.12 -25.20 -8.45
CA SER A 362 -6.05 -25.93 -7.76
C SER A 362 -4.68 -25.70 -8.42
N ARG A 363 -4.62 -25.63 -9.75
CA ARG A 363 -3.40 -25.29 -10.49
C ARG A 363 -2.96 -23.84 -10.27
N HIS A 364 -3.87 -22.87 -10.33
CA HIS A 364 -3.52 -21.45 -10.16
C HIS A 364 -3.16 -21.09 -8.71
N GLN A 365 -3.74 -21.79 -7.72
CA GLN A 365 -3.35 -21.65 -6.31
C GLN A 365 -1.96 -22.23 -6.02
N ARG A 366 -1.50 -23.17 -6.85
CA ARG A 366 -0.17 -23.78 -6.73
C ARG A 366 0.88 -23.10 -7.60
N SER A 367 0.53 -22.56 -8.76
CA SER A 367 1.54 -22.11 -9.71
C SER A 367 1.13 -20.81 -10.38
N PHE A 368 2.10 -19.92 -10.53
CA PHE A 368 2.00 -18.71 -11.33
C PHE A 368 3.22 -18.64 -12.26
N ARG A 369 2.97 -18.67 -13.58
CA ARG A 369 4.06 -18.59 -14.56
C ARG A 369 4.44 -17.13 -14.75
N ILE A 370 5.70 -16.81 -14.45
CA ILE A 370 6.28 -15.50 -14.70
C ILE A 370 6.91 -15.52 -16.09
N ASP A 371 6.54 -14.55 -16.92
CA ASP A 371 7.29 -14.22 -18.13
C ASP A 371 8.46 -13.32 -17.77
N ARG A 372 9.69 -13.78 -17.99
CA ARG A 372 10.90 -13.03 -17.61
C ARG A 372 11.25 -11.92 -18.62
N SER A 373 10.62 -11.87 -19.80
CA SER A 373 10.82 -10.75 -20.75
C SER A 373 9.99 -9.51 -20.38
N GLU A 374 9.00 -9.65 -19.51
CA GLU A 374 8.06 -8.59 -19.13
C GLU A 374 8.24 -8.19 -17.66
N PRO A 375 7.91 -6.95 -17.26
CA PRO A 375 7.98 -6.52 -15.88
C PRO A 375 7.11 -7.38 -14.94
N ILE A 376 7.72 -8.00 -13.92
CA ILE A 376 7.03 -8.89 -12.96
C ILE A 376 5.87 -8.18 -12.25
N GLN A 377 6.03 -6.89 -11.91
CA GLN A 377 5.00 -6.12 -11.21
C GLN A 377 3.71 -5.95 -12.03
N GLU A 378 3.82 -5.83 -13.36
CA GLU A 378 2.66 -5.68 -14.24
C GLU A 378 1.87 -6.99 -14.35
N GLN A 379 2.57 -8.12 -14.40
CA GLN A 379 1.94 -9.44 -14.38
C GLN A 379 1.18 -9.72 -13.06
N LEU A 380 1.64 -9.11 -11.96
CA LEU A 380 1.02 -9.22 -10.64
C LEU A 380 0.01 -8.10 -10.34
N GLN A 381 -0.23 -7.18 -11.28
CA GLN A 381 -1.11 -6.02 -11.13
C GLN A 381 -2.48 -6.37 -10.54
N PHE A 382 -3.04 -7.52 -10.93
CA PHE A 382 -4.33 -8.01 -10.45
C PHE A 382 -4.40 -8.12 -8.92
N LEU A 383 -3.28 -8.35 -8.23
CA LEU A 383 -3.23 -8.39 -6.77
C LEU A 383 -3.67 -7.06 -6.17
N ALA A 384 -3.27 -5.94 -6.77
CA ALA A 384 -3.63 -4.62 -6.30
C ALA A 384 -5.05 -4.21 -6.71
N GLU A 385 -5.49 -4.63 -7.90
CA GLU A 385 -6.87 -4.40 -8.39
C GLU A 385 -7.91 -5.12 -7.54
N GLU A 386 -7.60 -6.33 -7.09
CA GLU A 386 -8.50 -7.16 -6.28
C GLU A 386 -8.30 -6.99 -4.77
N ALA A 387 -7.33 -6.18 -4.33
CA ALA A 387 -7.02 -6.00 -2.91
C ALA A 387 -8.08 -5.14 -2.20
N VAL A 388 -8.61 -5.66 -1.09
CA VAL A 388 -9.64 -5.01 -0.27
C VAL A 388 -9.31 -5.19 1.22
N SER A 389 -9.24 -4.11 2.00
CA SER A 389 -8.73 -4.15 3.38
C SER A 389 -9.55 -4.98 4.37
N ASN A 390 -10.85 -5.13 4.14
CA ASN A 390 -11.77 -5.86 5.02
C ASN A 390 -12.12 -7.27 4.52
N HIS A 391 -11.50 -7.73 3.42
CA HIS A 391 -11.62 -9.13 3.00
C HIS A 391 -10.70 -10.03 3.84
N PRO A 392 -10.96 -11.35 3.91
CA PRO A 392 -10.03 -12.31 4.46
C PRO A 392 -8.63 -12.13 3.84
N TYR A 393 -7.59 -12.32 4.65
CA TYR A 393 -6.23 -12.24 4.13
C TYR A 393 -5.97 -13.37 3.14
N HIS A 394 -5.14 -13.09 2.15
CA HIS A 394 -4.61 -14.08 1.22
C HIS A 394 -3.10 -14.06 1.34
N VAL A 395 -2.55 -15.12 1.92
CA VAL A 395 -1.12 -15.33 2.15
C VAL A 395 -0.60 -16.30 1.10
N PHE A 396 0.51 -15.97 0.45
CA PHE A 396 1.11 -16.80 -0.60
C PHE A 396 2.64 -16.67 -0.69
N GLY A 397 3.29 -17.64 -1.33
CA GLY A 397 4.73 -17.69 -1.66
C GLY A 397 4.97 -17.67 -3.18
N HIS A 398 5.85 -18.54 -3.69
CA HIS A 398 6.18 -18.83 -5.10
C HIS A 398 6.87 -17.70 -5.89
N VAL A 399 6.53 -16.44 -5.60
CA VAL A 399 7.11 -15.27 -6.29
C VAL A 399 8.03 -14.52 -5.34
N ALA A 400 9.31 -14.88 -5.41
CA ALA A 400 10.36 -14.27 -4.62
C ALA A 400 10.51 -12.77 -4.89
N SER A 401 10.51 -11.97 -3.82
CA SER A 401 10.76 -10.54 -3.88
C SER A 401 11.74 -10.06 -2.81
N LYS A 402 12.37 -8.91 -3.05
CA LYS A 402 13.36 -8.35 -2.13
C LYS A 402 12.78 -8.04 -0.74
N LYS A 403 11.50 -7.67 -0.69
CA LYS A 403 10.70 -7.44 0.51
C LYS A 403 9.39 -8.17 0.40
N LEU A 404 8.77 -8.44 1.55
CA LEU A 404 7.41 -8.98 1.62
C LEU A 404 6.42 -8.08 0.87
N ILE A 405 5.60 -8.67 0.00
CA ILE A 405 4.52 -7.96 -0.72
C ILE A 405 3.37 -7.73 0.25
N ARG A 406 2.96 -6.46 0.44
CA ARG A 406 1.82 -6.10 1.29
C ARG A 406 0.87 -5.15 0.56
N ILE A 407 -0.29 -5.66 0.15
CA ILE A 407 -1.33 -4.88 -0.53
C ILE A 407 -2.69 -5.14 0.13
N LYS A 408 -3.07 -4.29 1.08
CA LYS A 408 -4.29 -4.43 1.91
C LYS A 408 -4.40 -5.84 2.52
N ASN A 409 -5.25 -6.73 1.98
CA ASN A 409 -5.42 -8.11 2.44
C ASN A 409 -4.52 -9.14 1.74
N LYS A 410 -3.69 -8.75 0.76
CA LYS A 410 -2.78 -9.63 0.02
C LYS A 410 -1.36 -9.58 0.62
N TYR A 411 -0.82 -10.74 0.98
CA TYR A 411 0.51 -10.90 1.60
C TYR A 411 1.34 -11.95 0.85
N GLY A 412 2.35 -11.51 0.11
CA GLY A 412 3.35 -12.39 -0.51
C GLY A 412 4.57 -12.50 0.40
N ILE A 413 4.81 -13.69 0.95
CA ILE A 413 5.79 -13.92 2.03
C ILE A 413 7.05 -14.66 1.58
N ASP A 414 7.16 -14.99 0.30
CA ASP A 414 8.41 -15.46 -0.29
C ASP A 414 9.36 -14.27 -0.49
N THR A 415 10.35 -14.19 0.40
CA THR A 415 11.38 -13.14 0.37
C THR A 415 12.72 -13.65 -0.16
N GLY A 416 12.73 -14.75 -0.92
CA GLY A 416 13.89 -15.25 -1.65
C GLY A 416 15.03 -15.73 -0.75
N ALA A 417 14.73 -16.61 0.20
CA ALA A 417 15.74 -17.22 1.07
C ALA A 417 16.80 -18.00 0.27
N ALA A 418 16.36 -18.79 -0.72
CA ALA A 418 17.23 -19.52 -1.64
C ALA A 418 18.20 -18.62 -2.41
N SER A 419 17.79 -17.39 -2.72
CA SER A 419 18.59 -16.37 -3.42
C SER A 419 19.53 -15.59 -2.49
N GLY A 420 19.60 -15.97 -1.21
CA GLY A 420 20.46 -15.35 -0.20
C GLY A 420 19.89 -14.10 0.47
N ASN A 421 18.58 -13.83 0.37
CA ASN A 421 17.93 -12.71 1.04
C ASN A 421 17.40 -13.13 2.43
N GLN A 422 16.09 -13.22 2.64
CA GLN A 422 15.49 -13.56 3.93
C GLN A 422 14.47 -14.69 3.81
N LEU A 423 14.32 -15.49 4.86
CA LEU A 423 13.14 -16.32 5.07
C LEU A 423 12.16 -15.59 5.99
N THR A 424 10.90 -15.51 5.59
CA THR A 424 9.86 -14.75 6.30
C THR A 424 8.71 -15.65 6.75
N SER A 425 8.12 -15.31 7.90
CA SER A 425 6.86 -15.86 8.37
C SER A 425 5.90 -14.78 8.87
N ILE A 426 4.62 -15.11 8.87
CA ILE A 426 3.51 -14.24 9.27
C ILE A 426 2.60 -14.96 10.27
N ARG A 427 2.09 -14.19 11.24
CA ARG A 427 1.05 -14.61 12.19
C ARG A 427 -0.09 -13.60 12.17
N ILE A 428 -1.32 -14.08 11.95
CA ILE A 428 -2.52 -13.23 11.81
C ILE A 428 -3.42 -13.42 13.03
N TYR A 429 -3.24 -12.55 14.04
CA TYR A 429 -4.07 -12.51 15.27
C TYR A 429 -4.68 -11.13 15.52
N SER A 430 -4.57 -10.22 14.56
CA SER A 430 -5.19 -8.91 14.60
C SER A 430 -5.20 -8.33 13.18
N ASN A 431 -5.81 -7.15 12.99
CA ASN A 431 -5.75 -6.42 11.73
C ASN A 431 -4.32 -5.97 11.33
N ASN A 432 -3.36 -6.10 12.26
CA ASN A 432 -1.93 -5.95 12.00
C ASN A 432 -1.23 -7.31 12.18
N PRO A 433 -0.92 -8.02 11.08
CA PRO A 433 -0.17 -9.26 11.16
C PRO A 433 1.23 -9.07 11.75
N TYR A 434 1.66 -10.01 12.58
CA TYR A 434 3.02 -10.06 13.12
C TYR A 434 3.94 -10.75 12.11
N LEU A 435 5.09 -10.14 11.83
CA LEU A 435 6.05 -10.63 10.86
C LEU A 435 7.37 -11.00 11.55
N TYR A 436 7.93 -12.14 11.18
CA TYR A 436 9.27 -12.57 11.58
C TYR A 436 10.08 -12.83 10.32
N SER A 437 11.29 -12.31 10.25
CA SER A 437 12.22 -12.63 9.17
C SER A 437 13.62 -12.92 9.72
N VAL A 438 14.35 -13.78 9.03
CA VAL A 438 15.74 -14.12 9.33
C VAL A 438 16.53 -14.09 8.03
N ASN A 439 17.73 -13.49 8.06
CA ASN A 439 18.64 -13.51 6.91
C ASN A 439 19.11 -14.93 6.64
N SER A 440 19.23 -15.27 5.36
CA SER A 440 19.70 -16.59 4.93
C SER A 440 21.13 -16.84 5.41
N VAL A 441 21.38 -18.06 5.88
CA VAL A 441 22.70 -18.49 6.34
C VAL A 441 23.56 -18.82 5.13
N VAL A 442 24.83 -18.38 5.11
CA VAL A 442 25.73 -18.57 3.96
C VAL A 442 25.85 -20.03 3.52
N GLU A 443 25.86 -20.96 4.48
CA GLU A 443 25.94 -22.42 4.25
C GLU A 443 24.70 -23.03 3.58
N ASP A 444 23.57 -22.32 3.56
CA ASP A 444 22.36 -22.79 2.91
C ASP A 444 22.25 -22.23 1.45
N VAL A 445 22.94 -21.12 1.13
CA VAL A 445 22.74 -20.40 -0.14
C VAL A 445 23.61 -20.98 -1.27
N VAL A 446 22.97 -21.56 -2.29
CA VAL A 446 23.65 -22.15 -3.45
C VAL A 446 23.89 -21.11 -4.56
N SER A 447 22.94 -20.22 -4.80
CA SER A 447 23.05 -19.16 -5.82
C SER A 447 22.50 -17.83 -5.31
N LYS A 448 23.10 -16.73 -5.75
CA LYS A 448 22.60 -15.38 -5.47
C LYS A 448 21.93 -14.84 -6.73
N GLU A 449 20.68 -14.41 -6.59
CA GLU A 449 19.92 -13.77 -7.65
C GLU A 449 19.49 -12.37 -7.20
N GLU A 450 19.41 -11.43 -8.13
CA GLU A 450 18.87 -10.11 -7.85
C GLU A 450 17.35 -10.19 -7.80
N LEU A 451 16.78 -9.93 -6.61
CA LEU A 451 15.34 -9.99 -6.40
C LEU A 451 14.68 -8.64 -6.72
N PRO A 452 13.52 -8.65 -7.40
CA PRO A 452 12.77 -7.43 -7.70
C PRO A 452 12.21 -6.81 -6.41
N ASP A 453 12.15 -5.47 -6.35
CA ASP A 453 11.40 -4.75 -5.32
C ASP A 453 9.97 -4.53 -5.85
N LEU A 454 9.03 -5.38 -5.43
CA LEU A 454 7.66 -5.40 -5.94
C LEU A 454 6.71 -4.61 -5.05
N PHE A 455 5.83 -3.82 -5.67
CA PHE A 455 4.78 -3.05 -4.99
C PHE A 455 5.29 -2.10 -3.90
N THR A 456 6.52 -1.60 -4.05
CA THR A 456 7.04 -0.48 -3.26
C THR A 456 6.19 0.76 -3.50
N THR A 457 5.25 1.02 -2.59
CA THR A 457 4.42 2.24 -2.53
C THR A 457 3.76 2.60 -3.86
N ARG A 458 2.67 1.91 -4.20
CA ARG A 458 1.75 2.45 -5.22
C ARG A 458 1.11 3.73 -4.74
N GLU A 459 1.23 4.75 -5.58
CA GLU A 459 0.44 5.98 -5.55
C GLU A 459 -1.05 5.60 -5.51
N LYS A 460 -1.76 6.10 -4.48
CA LYS A 460 -3.21 5.95 -4.36
C LYS A 460 -3.85 6.60 -5.59
N SER A 461 -4.67 5.88 -6.35
CA SER A 461 -5.64 6.51 -7.25
C SER A 461 -6.69 7.21 -6.38
N ILE A 462 -6.50 8.50 -6.12
CA ILE A 462 -7.46 9.29 -5.36
C ILE A 462 -8.71 9.49 -6.20
N ASN A 463 -9.87 9.21 -5.62
CA ASN A 463 -11.14 9.52 -6.26
C ASN A 463 -11.23 11.04 -6.43
N LEU A 464 -11.32 11.53 -7.66
CA LEU A 464 -11.41 12.97 -7.97
C LEU A 464 -12.56 13.67 -7.22
N ASN A 465 -13.59 12.92 -6.81
CA ASN A 465 -14.69 13.45 -6.01
C ASN A 465 -14.27 13.83 -4.58
N GLU A 466 -13.23 13.23 -4.03
CA GLU A 466 -12.68 13.50 -2.70
C GLU A 466 -11.87 14.81 -2.63
N LEU A 467 -11.47 15.37 -3.78
CA LEU A 467 -10.85 16.69 -3.81
C LEU A 467 -11.86 17.78 -3.40
N ASP A 468 -11.41 18.72 -2.58
CA ASP A 468 -12.21 19.88 -2.21
C ASP A 468 -12.45 20.81 -3.43
N GLN A 469 -13.33 21.80 -3.28
CA GLN A 469 -13.64 22.72 -4.39
C GLN A 469 -12.43 23.55 -4.84
N LYS A 470 -11.50 23.87 -3.93
CA LYS A 470 -10.33 24.70 -4.23
C LYS A 470 -9.33 23.90 -5.08
N ASP A 471 -9.08 22.65 -4.72
CA ASP A 471 -8.17 21.77 -5.44
C ASP A 471 -8.74 21.33 -6.78
N LYS A 472 -10.07 21.13 -6.90
CA LYS A 472 -10.72 20.94 -8.21
C LYS A 472 -10.53 22.15 -9.14
N ARG A 473 -10.68 23.37 -8.62
CA ARG A 473 -10.41 24.60 -9.40
C ARG A 473 -8.95 24.71 -9.80
N ARG A 474 -8.02 24.36 -8.89
CA ARG A 474 -6.57 24.36 -9.16
C ARG A 474 -6.20 23.33 -10.21
N LEU A 475 -6.71 22.11 -10.13
CA LEU A 475 -6.53 21.07 -11.13
C LEU A 475 -6.99 21.54 -12.51
N ASN A 476 -8.21 22.08 -12.61
CA ASN A 476 -8.71 22.61 -13.89
C ASN A 476 -7.86 23.78 -14.42
N TYR A 477 -7.33 24.62 -13.52
CA TYR A 477 -6.43 25.70 -13.90
C TYR A 477 -5.11 25.16 -14.47
N ILE A 478 -4.52 24.15 -13.83
CA ILE A 478 -3.28 23.49 -14.27
C ILE A 478 -3.45 22.93 -15.68
N LEU A 479 -4.55 22.21 -15.92
CA LEU A 479 -4.88 21.63 -17.22
C LEU A 479 -5.09 22.71 -18.29
N LYS A 480 -5.89 23.73 -17.99
CA LYS A 480 -6.18 24.82 -18.93
C LYS A 480 -4.95 25.62 -19.36
N ASN A 481 -3.95 25.72 -18.48
CA ASN A 481 -2.73 26.51 -18.74
C ASN A 481 -1.53 25.64 -19.16
N SER A 482 -1.74 24.34 -19.44
CA SER A 482 -0.72 23.38 -19.85
C SER A 482 0.50 23.35 -18.91
N ILE A 483 0.25 23.41 -17.60
CA ILE A 483 1.31 23.41 -16.60
C ILE A 483 1.86 21.99 -16.44
N ASN A 484 3.15 21.83 -16.75
CA ASN A 484 3.85 20.54 -16.86
C ASN A 484 4.65 20.16 -15.61
N TYR A 485 4.78 21.07 -14.65
CA TYR A 485 5.49 20.82 -13.41
C TYR A 485 4.92 21.63 -12.26
N ILE A 486 4.84 21.01 -11.09
CA ILE A 486 4.52 21.67 -9.82
C ILE A 486 5.64 21.34 -8.83
N SER A 487 6.28 22.39 -8.34
CA SER A 487 7.43 22.30 -7.45
C SER A 487 7.09 21.54 -6.15
N GLY A 488 7.94 20.58 -5.79
CA GLY A 488 7.78 19.75 -4.59
C GLY A 488 8.18 20.43 -3.27
N THR A 489 7.81 19.81 -2.16
CA THR A 489 8.29 20.21 -0.83
C THR A 489 9.74 19.77 -0.57
N MET A 490 10.46 20.53 0.24
CA MET A 490 11.86 20.27 0.62
C MET A 490 11.93 20.05 2.12
N SER A 491 12.60 18.97 2.53
CA SER A 491 12.89 18.68 3.94
C SER A 491 14.16 19.40 4.38
N PRO A 492 14.28 19.82 5.65
CA PRO A 492 15.56 20.22 6.21
C PRO A 492 16.39 18.98 6.53
N ALA A 493 17.70 19.16 6.71
CA ALA A 493 18.53 18.19 7.38
C ALA A 493 18.07 17.97 8.84
N ASP A 494 18.40 16.80 9.42
CA ASP A 494 18.03 16.54 10.81
C ASP A 494 18.90 17.39 11.75
N LYS A 495 18.43 17.51 12.98
CA LYS A 495 19.21 18.07 14.08
C LYS A 495 20.38 17.17 14.43
N ASP A 496 21.39 17.77 15.05
CA ASP A 496 22.45 17.07 15.77
C ASP A 496 22.37 17.45 17.26
N PRO A 497 21.87 16.55 18.14
CA PRO A 497 21.77 16.83 19.57
C PRO A 497 23.13 16.98 20.26
N ASP A 498 24.18 16.35 19.73
CA ASP A 498 25.49 16.29 20.40
C ASP A 498 26.22 17.64 20.31
N VAL A 499 25.99 18.39 19.24
CA VAL A 499 26.53 19.74 19.03
C VAL A 499 25.46 20.83 19.13
N ASN A 500 24.26 20.49 19.59
CA ASN A 500 23.13 21.39 19.76
C ASN A 500 22.80 22.19 18.48
N ASP A 501 22.65 21.50 17.35
CA ASP A 501 22.37 22.10 16.05
C ASP A 501 21.00 21.65 15.52
N LEU A 502 20.13 22.59 15.19
CA LEU A 502 18.75 22.35 14.78
C LEU A 502 18.63 21.91 13.31
N GLU A 503 19.59 22.27 12.46
CA GLU A 503 19.67 21.87 11.04
C GLU A 503 21.11 21.59 10.67
N SER A 504 21.57 20.37 10.94
CA SER A 504 22.98 20.05 10.83
C SER A 504 23.41 19.68 9.42
N LEU A 505 24.42 20.40 8.92
CA LEU A 505 25.10 20.07 7.67
C LEU A 505 25.66 18.65 7.72
N LYS A 506 26.26 18.27 8.85
CA LYS A 506 26.84 16.94 9.06
C LYS A 506 25.79 15.85 8.92
N GLN A 507 24.66 16.01 9.60
CA GLN A 507 23.55 15.05 9.53
C GLN A 507 22.90 15.01 8.15
N GLY A 508 22.85 16.15 7.44
CA GLY A 508 22.40 16.21 6.05
C GLY A 508 23.28 15.40 5.10
N LEU A 509 24.60 15.50 5.23
CA LEU A 509 25.55 14.69 4.44
C LEU A 509 25.51 13.22 4.86
N GLN A 510 25.43 12.95 6.17
CA GLN A 510 25.34 11.59 6.70
C GLN A 510 24.08 10.88 6.21
N TYR A 511 22.94 11.58 6.10
CA TYR A 511 21.71 11.02 5.52
C TYR A 511 21.96 10.44 4.12
N PHE A 512 22.67 11.17 3.25
CA PHE A 512 22.96 10.69 1.90
C PHE A 512 23.95 9.51 1.91
N LYS A 513 24.94 9.56 2.80
CA LYS A 513 25.88 8.46 3.02
C LYS A 513 25.17 7.17 3.47
N ASP A 514 24.24 7.27 4.42
CA ASP A 514 23.42 6.14 4.90
C ASP A 514 22.51 5.57 3.82
N LYS A 515 22.10 6.41 2.86
CA LYS A 515 21.37 6.01 1.65
C LYS A 515 22.25 5.46 0.54
N LYS A 516 23.55 5.27 0.79
CA LYS A 516 24.56 4.77 -0.16
C LYS A 516 24.73 5.66 -1.38
N ILE A 517 24.45 6.96 -1.24
CA ILE A 517 24.82 7.97 -2.25
C ILE A 517 26.29 8.31 -2.01
N ARG A 518 27.10 8.22 -3.06
CA ARG A 518 28.54 8.48 -2.98
C ARG A 518 28.90 9.93 -3.28
N GLU A 519 28.10 10.62 -4.08
CA GLU A 519 28.40 11.97 -4.53
C GLU A 519 27.18 12.89 -4.41
N VAL A 520 27.39 14.07 -3.83
CA VAL A 520 26.38 15.10 -3.64
C VAL A 520 26.87 16.44 -4.19
N VAL A 521 25.93 17.33 -4.48
CA VAL A 521 26.16 18.70 -4.91
C VAL A 521 25.53 19.64 -3.88
N LEU A 522 26.32 20.59 -3.38
CA LEU A 522 25.85 21.67 -2.53
C LEU A 522 25.68 22.92 -3.38
N GLN A 523 24.44 23.41 -3.45
CA GLN A 523 24.08 24.63 -4.18
C GLN A 523 23.64 25.72 -3.20
N PRO A 524 23.80 27.00 -3.55
CA PRO A 524 23.29 28.09 -2.75
C PRO A 524 21.77 27.96 -2.58
N LYS A 525 21.28 28.23 -1.37
CA LYS A 525 19.85 28.40 -1.13
C LYS A 525 19.49 29.87 -1.24
N TYR A 526 18.95 30.25 -2.39
CA TYR A 526 18.46 31.62 -2.62
C TYR A 526 17.21 31.90 -1.79
N MET A 527 17.11 33.13 -1.29
CA MET A 527 15.95 33.60 -0.54
C MET A 527 15.03 34.42 -1.45
N GLY A 528 14.05 33.74 -2.03
CA GLY A 528 13.12 34.35 -2.98
C GLY A 528 11.79 33.61 -3.05
N SER A 529 11.24 33.51 -4.25
CA SER A 529 10.04 32.72 -4.53
C SER A 529 10.27 31.76 -5.68
N ARG A 530 10.27 30.46 -5.38
CA ARG A 530 10.41 29.41 -6.39
C ARG A 530 9.39 29.54 -7.52
N CYS A 531 9.90 29.57 -8.75
CA CYS A 531 9.11 29.76 -9.95
C CYS A 531 9.74 29.01 -11.13
N ASN A 532 8.89 28.38 -11.95
CA ASN A 532 9.30 27.71 -13.18
C ASN A 532 9.11 28.65 -14.37
N ILE A 533 10.16 28.82 -15.19
CA ILE A 533 10.09 29.64 -16.40
C ILE A 533 10.01 28.73 -17.63
N TYR A 534 8.99 28.96 -18.44
CA TYR A 534 8.86 28.42 -19.78
C TYR A 534 9.43 29.47 -20.74
N LEU A 535 10.69 29.27 -21.11
CA LEU A 535 11.48 30.20 -21.91
C LEU A 535 11.37 29.84 -23.38
N SER A 536 10.99 30.80 -24.22
CA SER A 536 10.93 30.71 -25.68
C SER A 536 11.83 31.78 -26.28
N SER A 537 12.03 31.77 -27.61
CA SER A 537 12.85 32.78 -28.30
C SER A 537 12.22 34.19 -28.32
N SER A 538 10.91 34.29 -28.09
CA SER A 538 10.17 35.55 -27.97
C SER A 538 9.71 35.77 -26.53
N ILE A 539 9.63 37.03 -26.10
CA ILE A 539 9.17 37.39 -24.74
C ILE A 539 7.68 37.06 -24.60
N GLU A 540 6.90 37.23 -25.67
CA GLU A 540 5.45 37.04 -25.69
C GLU A 540 5.05 35.58 -25.46
N ASP A 541 5.90 34.64 -25.87
CA ASP A 541 5.70 33.20 -25.66
C ASP A 541 6.29 32.70 -24.33
N CYS A 542 6.98 33.56 -23.58
CA CYS A 542 7.51 33.23 -22.26
C CYS A 542 6.43 33.34 -21.18
N HIS A 543 6.49 32.43 -20.20
CA HIS A 543 5.69 32.59 -18.99
C HIS A 543 6.30 31.92 -17.77
N ALA A 544 5.92 32.43 -16.61
CA ALA A 544 6.38 31.99 -15.30
C ALA A 544 5.23 31.30 -14.54
N VAL A 545 5.53 30.21 -13.85
CA VAL A 545 4.59 29.43 -13.04
C VAL A 545 5.11 29.35 -11.60
N SER A 546 4.32 29.82 -10.64
CA SER A 546 4.65 29.74 -9.21
C SER A 546 4.75 28.30 -8.71
N ARG A 547 5.36 28.11 -7.54
CA ARG A 547 5.45 26.82 -6.83
C ARG A 547 4.14 26.01 -6.80
N ASN A 548 3.00 26.69 -6.75
CA ASN A 548 1.69 26.06 -6.65
C ASN A 548 1.00 25.79 -8.00
N GLY A 549 1.65 26.04 -9.13
CA GLY A 549 1.04 25.80 -10.44
C GLY A 549 0.07 26.92 -10.87
N TYR A 550 0.38 28.17 -10.53
CA TYR A 550 -0.34 29.35 -11.05
C TYR A 550 0.59 30.24 -11.85
N ARG A 551 0.14 30.77 -12.99
CA ARG A 551 0.94 31.73 -13.76
C ARG A 551 1.18 33.01 -12.96
N VAL A 552 2.43 33.48 -12.94
CA VAL A 552 2.81 34.74 -12.30
C VAL A 552 2.40 35.88 -13.24
N LYS A 553 1.50 36.75 -12.79
CA LYS A 553 0.94 37.87 -13.59
C LYS A 553 0.99 39.22 -12.87
N ASN A 554 1.26 39.19 -11.57
CA ASN A 554 1.26 40.35 -10.69
C ASN A 554 2.61 41.08 -10.65
N VAL A 555 3.59 40.60 -11.41
CA VAL A 555 4.94 41.16 -11.52
C VAL A 555 5.31 41.16 -13.00
N ASP A 556 5.89 42.25 -13.49
CA ASP A 556 6.44 42.32 -14.84
C ASP A 556 7.78 41.57 -14.88
N LEU A 557 7.83 40.50 -15.66
CA LEU A 557 9.00 39.63 -15.81
C LEU A 557 9.70 39.83 -17.16
N SER A 558 9.32 40.84 -17.94
CA SER A 558 9.87 41.06 -19.29
C SER A 558 11.39 41.18 -19.27
N GLY A 559 11.95 41.94 -18.32
CA GLY A 559 13.41 42.07 -18.15
C GLY A 559 14.10 40.75 -17.77
N VAL A 560 13.46 39.93 -16.94
CA VAL A 560 13.94 38.59 -16.59
C VAL A 560 13.97 37.69 -17.82
N TYR A 561 12.90 37.70 -18.62
CA TYR A 561 12.83 36.93 -19.86
C TYR A 561 13.90 37.39 -20.85
N SER A 562 14.09 38.71 -21.04
CA SER A 562 15.15 39.25 -21.91
C SER A 562 16.53 38.74 -21.53
N SER A 563 16.88 38.78 -20.23
CA SER A 563 18.18 38.30 -19.74
C SER A 563 18.37 36.80 -19.97
N LEU A 564 17.33 36.00 -19.77
CA LEU A 564 17.38 34.55 -20.02
C LEU A 564 17.46 34.22 -21.51
N ILE A 565 16.73 34.95 -22.36
CA ILE A 565 16.80 34.79 -23.83
C ILE A 565 18.21 35.13 -24.30
N GLU A 566 18.80 36.23 -23.84
CA GLU A 566 20.18 36.60 -24.17
C GLU A 566 21.16 35.47 -23.81
N ARG A 567 21.01 34.88 -22.62
CA ARG A 567 21.84 33.75 -22.15
C ARG A 567 21.66 32.46 -22.98
N PHE A 568 20.42 32.08 -23.30
CA PHE A 568 20.13 30.75 -23.86
C PHE A 568 19.87 30.74 -25.37
N SER A 569 19.70 31.89 -26.02
CA SER A 569 19.39 32.00 -27.46
C SER A 569 20.33 31.18 -28.35
N SER A 570 21.65 31.36 -28.20
CA SER A 570 22.65 30.63 -28.98
C SER A 570 22.58 29.10 -28.78
N PHE A 571 22.30 28.65 -27.55
CA PHE A 571 22.12 27.24 -27.23
C PHE A 571 20.82 26.69 -27.85
N MET A 572 19.73 27.44 -27.72
CA MET A 572 18.42 27.07 -28.25
C MET A 572 18.44 26.98 -29.79
N GLU A 573 19.07 27.93 -30.48
CA GLU A 573 19.20 27.91 -31.94
C GLU A 573 20.04 26.72 -32.41
N LYS A 574 21.20 26.49 -31.77
CA LYS A 574 22.10 25.39 -32.14
C LYS A 574 21.43 24.03 -32.00
N GLU A 575 20.72 23.81 -30.89
CA GLU A 575 20.08 22.53 -30.57
C GLU A 575 18.64 22.43 -31.11
N LYS A 576 18.14 23.47 -31.81
CA LYS A 576 16.76 23.57 -32.34
C LYS A 576 15.69 23.41 -31.25
N ILE A 577 15.90 24.05 -30.12
CA ILE A 577 15.00 24.05 -28.97
C ILE A 577 14.02 25.21 -29.10
N LYS A 578 12.73 24.88 -29.12
CA LYS A 578 11.62 25.82 -29.11
C LYS A 578 11.36 26.40 -27.72
N THR A 579 11.36 25.54 -26.69
CA THR A 579 11.08 25.96 -25.31
C THR A 579 11.96 25.22 -24.31
N LEU A 580 12.54 25.97 -23.36
CA LEU A 580 13.19 25.44 -22.16
C LEU A 580 12.26 25.59 -20.96
N ILE A 581 12.11 24.53 -20.16
CA ILE A 581 11.44 24.60 -18.87
C ILE A 581 12.51 24.64 -17.78
N LEU A 582 12.67 25.80 -17.15
CA LEU A 582 13.65 26.06 -16.10
C LEU A 582 12.99 26.02 -14.72
N ASP A 583 13.74 25.55 -13.71
CA ASP A 583 13.38 25.66 -12.29
C ASP A 583 14.38 26.57 -11.60
N GLY A 584 13.88 27.49 -10.80
CA GLY A 584 14.67 28.58 -10.27
C GLY A 584 13.95 29.35 -9.17
N GLU A 585 14.68 30.28 -8.59
CA GLU A 585 14.16 31.20 -7.58
C GLU A 585 14.03 32.60 -8.19
N LEU A 586 12.88 33.26 -8.01
CA LEU A 586 12.69 34.67 -8.35
C LEU A 586 13.05 35.52 -7.12
N LEU A 587 13.98 36.46 -7.28
CA LEU A 587 14.44 37.40 -6.27
C LEU A 587 13.98 38.82 -6.62
N PRO A 588 13.85 39.71 -5.62
CA PRO A 588 13.90 39.43 -4.18
C PRO A 588 12.64 38.74 -3.67
N TRP A 589 12.65 38.25 -2.42
CA TRP A 589 11.47 37.65 -1.78
C TRP A 589 10.26 38.60 -1.79
N SER A 590 10.47 39.90 -1.67
CA SER A 590 9.43 40.94 -1.73
C SER A 590 8.66 40.95 -3.05
N ALA A 591 9.24 40.50 -4.17
CA ALA A 591 8.59 40.49 -5.49
C ALA A 591 7.23 39.76 -5.49
N LEU A 592 7.15 38.61 -4.82
CA LEU A 592 5.89 37.86 -4.64
C LEU A 592 5.43 37.78 -3.18
N GLY A 593 6.30 38.16 -2.23
CA GLY A 593 6.11 38.01 -0.79
C GLY A 593 5.78 39.30 -0.03
N LYS A 594 5.74 40.48 -0.67
CA LYS A 594 5.57 41.79 0.00
C LYS A 594 4.47 41.81 1.06
N GLY A 595 3.26 41.35 0.71
CA GLY A 595 2.13 41.34 1.65
C GLY A 595 2.34 40.39 2.85
N LEU A 596 3.12 39.32 2.71
CA LEU A 596 3.45 38.43 3.83
C LEU A 596 4.47 39.10 4.77
N ILE A 597 5.48 39.75 4.20
CA ILE A 597 6.52 40.50 4.94
C ILE A 597 5.85 41.59 5.78
N GLU A 598 5.05 42.44 5.15
CA GLU A 598 4.41 43.58 5.79
C GLU A 598 3.41 43.17 6.87
N ASN A 599 2.55 42.18 6.59
CA ASN A 599 1.44 41.83 7.49
C ASN A 599 1.79 40.82 8.58
N LYS A 600 2.94 40.13 8.49
CA LYS A 600 3.36 39.13 9.48
C LYS A 600 4.70 39.47 10.11
N PHE A 601 5.74 39.62 9.29
CA PHE A 601 7.10 39.75 9.80
C PHE A 601 7.37 41.13 10.39
N ASN A 602 6.96 42.20 9.71
CA ASN A 602 7.12 43.57 10.18
C ASN A 602 6.24 43.87 11.41
N VAL A 603 5.02 43.31 11.44
CA VAL A 603 4.11 43.44 12.59
C VAL A 603 4.73 42.84 13.84
N LEU A 604 5.30 41.63 13.74
CA LEU A 604 5.93 40.95 14.86
C LEU A 604 7.08 41.78 15.44
N SER A 605 7.98 42.27 14.59
CA SER A 605 9.09 43.15 15.01
C SER A 605 8.59 44.38 15.77
N LYS A 606 7.65 45.14 15.18
CA LYS A 606 7.11 46.37 15.78
C LYS A 606 6.42 46.11 17.11
N SER A 607 5.61 45.06 17.20
CA SER A 607 4.91 44.69 18.43
C SER A 607 5.88 44.35 19.55
N LEU A 608 6.89 43.53 19.26
CA LEU A 608 7.88 43.12 20.26
C LEU A 608 8.75 44.29 20.72
N ARG A 609 9.18 45.18 19.82
CA ARG A 609 9.91 46.40 20.22
C ARG A 609 9.07 47.29 21.13
N SER A 610 7.79 47.47 20.81
CA SER A 610 6.89 48.25 21.67
C SER A 610 6.74 47.63 23.06
N GLU A 611 6.62 46.31 23.16
CA GLU A 611 6.52 45.60 24.43
C GLU A 611 7.82 45.71 25.25
N LEU A 612 8.97 45.49 24.62
CA LEU A 612 10.27 45.60 25.29
C LEU A 612 10.53 47.02 25.81
N ASN A 613 10.18 48.05 25.05
CA ASN A 613 10.31 49.44 25.49
C ASN A 613 9.47 49.69 26.75
N ILE A 614 8.23 49.21 26.81
CA ILE A 614 7.37 49.36 28.00
C ILE A 614 7.99 48.64 29.20
N LEU A 615 8.50 47.42 29.02
CA LEU A 615 9.14 46.66 30.11
C LEU A 615 10.41 47.35 30.63
N GLN A 616 11.20 47.94 29.74
CA GLN A 616 12.40 48.69 30.11
C GLN A 616 12.05 50.02 30.81
N GLU A 617 11.12 50.81 30.26
CA GLU A 617 10.68 52.09 30.84
C GLU A 617 10.05 51.94 32.22
N THR A 618 9.32 50.84 32.45
CA THR A 618 8.69 50.53 33.74
C THR A 618 9.67 49.92 34.76
N GLY A 619 10.92 49.69 34.39
CA GLY A 619 11.91 49.06 35.28
C GLY A 619 11.57 47.61 35.65
N PHE A 620 10.89 46.87 34.75
CA PHE A 620 10.40 45.52 35.04
C PHE A 620 11.49 44.58 35.57
N ASP A 621 12.66 44.55 34.92
CA ASP A 621 13.76 43.66 35.33
C ASP A 621 14.27 44.01 36.74
N GLU A 622 14.35 45.29 37.10
CA GLU A 622 14.76 45.70 38.45
C GLU A 622 13.74 45.23 39.50
N HIS A 623 12.46 45.48 39.25
CA HIS A 623 11.37 45.06 40.14
C HIS A 623 11.27 43.54 40.26
N PHE A 624 11.41 42.82 39.14
CA PHE A 624 11.35 41.37 39.13
C PHE A 624 12.58 40.76 39.83
N ASN A 625 13.78 41.31 39.66
CA ASN A 625 14.97 40.85 40.39
C ASN A 625 14.87 41.09 41.90
N LYS A 626 14.25 42.18 42.35
CA LYS A 626 13.92 42.40 43.78
C LYS A 626 12.98 41.31 44.28
N LEU A 627 11.98 40.92 43.49
CA LEU A 627 11.05 39.85 43.83
C LEU A 627 11.72 38.47 43.87
N ILE A 628 12.61 38.17 42.92
CA ILE A 628 13.42 36.94 42.90
C ILE A 628 14.32 36.89 44.15
N SER A 629 14.96 37.99 44.51
CA SER A 629 15.80 38.08 45.71
C SER A 629 14.99 37.77 46.97
N ARG A 630 13.78 38.33 47.09
CA ARG A 630 12.86 38.05 48.19
C ARG A 630 12.43 36.57 48.21
N TYR A 631 12.15 35.99 47.05
CA TYR A 631 11.81 34.57 46.91
C TYR A 631 12.96 33.65 47.36
N GLN A 632 14.19 33.94 46.92
CA GLN A 632 15.40 33.16 47.24
C GLN A 632 15.83 33.26 48.71
N GLN A 633 15.47 34.35 49.40
CA GLN A 633 15.71 34.51 50.84
C GLN A 633 14.78 33.65 51.72
N THR A 634 13.86 32.90 51.13
CA THR A 634 12.91 32.02 51.85
C THR A 634 13.12 30.56 51.50
N ASP A 635 12.75 29.66 52.42
CA ASP A 635 12.78 28.21 52.19
C ASP A 635 11.65 27.72 51.26
N PHE A 636 10.83 28.63 50.71
CA PHE A 636 9.67 28.28 49.88
C PHE A 636 10.06 27.44 48.67
N HIS A 637 11.22 27.71 48.06
CA HIS A 637 11.69 27.03 46.85
C HIS A 637 11.95 25.52 47.08
N ASP A 638 12.35 25.14 48.28
CA ASP A 638 12.54 23.75 48.69
C ASP A 638 11.22 23.15 49.17
N GLU A 639 10.48 23.86 50.03
CA GLU A 639 9.29 23.35 50.71
C GLU A 639 8.09 23.11 49.79
N VAL A 640 7.97 23.88 48.71
CA VAL A 640 6.85 23.81 47.76
C VAL A 640 6.69 22.45 47.09
N ASN A 641 7.74 21.62 47.05
CA ASN A 641 7.69 20.28 46.45
C ASN A 641 7.30 19.19 47.46
N TYR A 642 7.32 19.50 48.76
CA TYR A 642 7.14 18.51 49.83
C TYR A 642 5.95 18.81 50.75
N HIS A 643 5.43 20.04 50.73
CA HIS A 643 4.32 20.46 51.58
C HIS A 643 3.07 20.85 50.79
N SER A 644 1.89 20.65 51.39
CA SER A 644 0.61 20.98 50.75
C SER A 644 0.39 22.50 50.70
N LYS A 645 -0.43 22.95 49.73
CA LYS A 645 -0.82 24.37 49.59
C LYS A 645 -1.30 24.98 50.92
N GLN A 646 -2.07 24.24 51.71
CA GLN A 646 -2.61 24.72 52.97
C GLN A 646 -1.51 24.99 54.01
N VAL A 647 -0.52 24.11 54.10
CA VAL A 647 0.63 24.27 55.01
C VAL A 647 1.47 25.49 54.60
N LEU A 648 1.76 25.64 53.31
CA LEU A 648 2.55 26.75 52.79
C LEU A 648 1.80 28.10 52.90
N THR A 649 0.49 28.09 52.67
CA THR A 649 -0.36 29.28 52.83
C THR A 649 -0.39 29.75 54.29
N ASN A 650 -0.41 28.82 55.25
CA ASN A 650 -0.36 29.15 56.67
C ASN A 650 1.01 29.70 57.10
N LYS A 651 2.11 29.23 56.50
CA LYS A 651 3.48 29.64 56.84
C LYS A 651 3.87 30.99 56.22
N TYR A 652 3.56 31.20 54.95
CA TYR A 652 4.00 32.39 54.20
C TYR A 652 2.88 33.43 54.00
N GLY A 653 1.62 33.07 54.26
CA GLY A 653 0.46 33.88 53.92
C GLY A 653 0.00 33.66 52.47
N HIS A 654 -1.28 33.95 52.22
CA HIS A 654 -1.91 33.69 50.93
C HIS A 654 -1.27 34.48 49.77
N ASN A 655 -0.91 35.75 50.01
CA ASN A 655 -0.35 36.62 48.98
C ASN A 655 1.05 36.14 48.56
N ASP A 656 1.94 35.89 49.52
CA ASP A 656 3.29 35.43 49.22
C ASP A 656 3.31 34.02 48.65
N TYR A 657 2.43 33.12 49.11
CA TYR A 657 2.25 31.82 48.46
C TYR A 657 1.92 31.98 46.98
N SER A 658 0.93 32.81 46.66
CA SER A 658 0.50 33.04 45.28
C SER A 658 1.62 33.66 44.43
N THR A 659 2.29 34.68 44.97
CA THR A 659 3.38 35.38 44.29
C THR A 659 4.61 34.47 44.10
N PHE A 660 5.07 33.78 45.14
CA PHE A 660 6.24 32.89 45.06
C PHE A 660 5.98 31.65 44.21
N SER A 661 4.74 31.13 44.21
CA SER A 661 4.36 30.07 43.27
C SER A 661 4.47 30.56 41.82
N ALA A 662 4.02 31.77 41.52
CA ALA A 662 4.16 32.34 40.17
C ALA A 662 5.62 32.58 39.81
N VAL A 663 6.43 33.14 40.73
CA VAL A 663 7.87 33.36 40.53
C VAL A 663 8.61 32.05 40.26
N LYS A 664 8.33 30.97 41.01
CA LYS A 664 8.93 29.64 40.78
C LYS A 664 8.73 29.17 39.34
N ASP A 665 7.55 29.38 38.79
CA ASP A 665 7.22 28.95 37.43
C ASP A 665 7.85 29.87 36.37
N THR A 666 7.80 31.20 36.58
CA THR A 666 8.38 32.18 35.65
C THR A 666 9.91 32.17 35.64
N LEU A 667 10.56 31.96 36.79
CA LEU A 667 12.03 31.99 36.94
C LEU A 667 12.73 30.98 36.03
N LYS A 668 12.10 29.84 35.75
CA LYS A 668 12.65 28.78 34.88
C LYS A 668 12.85 29.23 33.43
N SER A 669 12.11 30.24 32.99
CA SER A 669 12.14 30.75 31.61
C SER A 669 12.41 32.25 31.55
N TYR A 670 12.71 32.90 32.68
CA TYR A 670 12.99 34.33 32.72
C TYR A 670 14.29 34.65 32.00
N VAL A 671 14.23 35.68 31.17
CA VAL A 671 15.36 36.20 30.41
C VAL A 671 15.28 37.73 30.47
N PRO A 672 16.37 38.43 30.80
CA PRO A 672 16.36 39.89 30.89
C PRO A 672 15.94 40.55 29.58
N THR A 673 15.24 41.69 29.66
CA THR A 673 14.76 42.45 28.50
C THR A 673 15.87 42.77 27.50
N LYS A 674 17.07 43.13 28.00
CA LYS A 674 18.26 43.36 27.16
C LYS A 674 18.61 42.16 26.27
N LYS A 675 18.46 40.94 26.77
CA LYS A 675 18.75 39.75 25.96
C LYS A 675 17.69 39.50 24.89
N HIS A 676 16.43 39.82 25.18
CA HIS A 676 15.37 39.80 24.17
C HIS A 676 15.61 40.84 23.07
N GLU A 677 16.10 42.03 23.43
CA GLU A 677 16.48 43.09 22.47
C GLU A 677 17.59 42.62 21.53
N GLU A 678 18.68 42.05 22.05
CA GLU A 678 19.77 41.48 21.24
C GLU A 678 19.27 40.43 20.22
N LEU A 679 18.32 39.59 20.63
CA LEU A 679 17.74 38.55 19.75
C LEU A 679 16.79 39.14 18.70
N LEU A 680 16.08 40.21 19.03
CA LEU A 680 15.19 40.92 18.12
C LEU A 680 15.97 41.74 17.08
N ASP A 681 17.12 42.29 17.46
CA ASP A 681 18.02 42.97 16.52
C ASP A 681 18.52 42.02 15.41
N ILE A 682 18.85 40.76 15.76
CA ILE A 682 19.20 39.74 14.77
C ILE A 682 18.00 39.47 13.85
N TYR A 683 16.79 39.32 14.41
CA TYR A 683 15.58 39.13 13.60
C TYR A 683 15.38 40.27 12.60
N ASP A 684 15.57 41.52 13.04
CA ASP A 684 15.41 42.72 12.20
C ASP A 684 16.51 42.85 11.14
N GLU A 685 17.75 42.50 11.47
CA GLU A 685 18.85 42.42 10.49
C GLU A 685 18.50 41.43 9.38
N GLN A 686 18.06 40.22 9.73
CA GLN A 686 17.69 39.21 8.74
C GLN A 686 16.47 39.64 7.93
N LEU A 687 15.48 40.26 8.56
CA LEU A 687 14.30 40.78 7.86
C LEU A 687 14.68 41.89 6.87
N THR A 688 15.67 42.71 7.20
CA THR A 688 16.22 43.72 6.29
C THR A 688 16.96 43.08 5.12
N ILE A 689 17.85 42.11 5.39
CA ILE A 689 18.64 41.41 4.36
C ILE A 689 17.73 40.74 3.33
N TYR A 690 16.69 40.02 3.76
CA TYR A 690 15.87 39.20 2.86
C TYR A 690 14.56 39.84 2.42
N GLY A 691 14.02 40.77 3.21
CA GLY A 691 12.72 41.38 2.99
C GLY A 691 12.75 42.68 2.18
N SER A 692 13.93 43.23 1.93
CA SER A 692 14.08 44.49 1.18
C SER A 692 13.66 44.35 -0.29
N GLU A 693 13.28 45.46 -0.90
CA GLU A 693 13.05 45.56 -2.34
C GLU A 693 14.40 45.75 -3.06
N SER A 694 14.56 45.09 -4.20
CA SER A 694 15.71 45.14 -5.09
C SER A 694 15.26 44.86 -6.51
N GLU A 695 16.16 45.02 -7.48
CA GLU A 695 15.89 44.63 -8.87
C GLU A 695 15.53 43.15 -8.98
N LEU A 696 14.63 42.84 -9.93
CA LEU A 696 14.17 41.48 -10.16
C LEU A 696 15.29 40.66 -10.81
N GLU A 697 15.62 39.54 -10.19
CA GLU A 697 16.60 38.59 -10.70
C GLU A 697 16.00 37.18 -10.65
N TYR A 698 16.31 36.35 -11.64
CA TYR A 698 15.96 34.94 -11.63
C TYR A 698 17.24 34.10 -11.56
N LYS A 699 17.34 33.27 -10.51
CA LYS A 699 18.43 32.32 -10.31
C LYS A 699 17.96 30.91 -10.66
N PRO A 700 18.13 30.45 -11.91
CA PRO A 700 17.83 29.07 -12.28
C PRO A 700 18.81 28.12 -11.58
N PHE A 701 18.30 26.98 -11.12
CA PHE A 701 19.12 25.93 -10.50
C PHE A 701 18.86 24.54 -11.09
N ASN A 702 17.94 24.42 -12.05
CA ASN A 702 17.69 23.20 -12.78
C ASN A 702 17.12 23.46 -14.18
N LEU A 703 17.46 22.58 -15.12
CA LEU A 703 16.73 22.40 -16.37
C LEU A 703 15.77 21.22 -16.17
N LEU A 704 14.48 21.42 -16.39
CA LEU A 704 13.47 20.36 -16.23
C LEU A 704 13.22 19.62 -17.53
N LYS A 705 13.14 20.34 -18.65
CA LYS A 705 12.72 19.78 -19.94
C LYS A 705 13.10 20.69 -21.10
N MET A 706 13.36 20.08 -22.25
CA MET A 706 13.58 20.74 -23.53
C MET A 706 12.49 20.31 -24.51
N VAL A 707 11.92 21.28 -25.22
CA VAL A 707 10.91 21.08 -26.26
C VAL A 707 11.51 21.56 -27.57
N TYR A 708 11.65 20.66 -28.54
CA TYR A 708 12.30 20.95 -29.82
C TYR A 708 11.30 21.46 -30.86
N GLU A 709 11.81 22.14 -31.89
CA GLU A 709 10.98 22.68 -32.99
C GLU A 709 10.19 21.61 -33.74
N ASN A 710 10.71 20.39 -33.81
CA ASN A 710 10.05 19.23 -34.43
C ASN A 710 8.94 18.62 -33.55
N GLY A 711 8.70 19.16 -32.35
CA GLY A 711 7.72 18.65 -31.38
C GLY A 711 8.22 17.52 -30.49
N GLU A 712 9.49 17.09 -30.63
CA GLU A 712 10.12 16.16 -29.69
C GLU A 712 10.32 16.84 -28.33
N GLU A 713 10.16 16.10 -27.24
CA GLU A 713 10.34 16.61 -25.88
C GLU A 713 11.30 15.70 -25.12
N LYS A 714 12.35 16.27 -24.50
CA LYS A 714 13.38 15.51 -23.76
C LYS A 714 13.59 16.01 -22.35
N LEU A 715 13.75 15.07 -21.43
CA LEU A 715 14.25 15.33 -20.08
C LEU A 715 15.79 15.29 -20.09
N PRO A 716 16.47 16.15 -19.31
CA PRO A 716 17.92 16.12 -19.23
C PRO A 716 18.42 14.83 -18.55
N THR A 717 19.46 14.26 -19.15
CA THR A 717 20.19 13.06 -18.67
C THR A 717 21.48 13.40 -17.92
N LEU A 718 21.86 14.68 -17.92
CA LEU A 718 23.03 15.23 -17.23
C LEU A 718 22.92 15.09 -15.70
N SER A 719 24.06 15.11 -15.02
CA SER A 719 24.15 15.16 -13.56
C SER A 719 23.65 16.51 -13.01
N THR A 720 23.33 16.55 -11.72
CA THR A 720 22.90 17.77 -11.02
C THR A 720 23.94 18.90 -11.15
N ALA A 721 25.24 18.55 -11.06
CA ALA A 721 26.34 19.49 -11.22
C ALA A 721 26.39 20.09 -12.64
N GLU A 722 26.34 19.24 -13.67
CA GLU A 722 26.38 19.66 -15.08
C GLU A 722 25.16 20.52 -15.44
N ILE A 723 23.97 20.15 -14.97
CA ILE A 723 22.76 20.96 -15.19
C ILE A 723 22.91 22.33 -14.52
N PHE A 724 23.40 22.38 -13.28
CA PHE A 724 23.56 23.66 -12.58
C PHE A 724 24.57 24.56 -13.28
N SER A 725 25.71 24.02 -13.72
CA SER A 725 26.71 24.76 -14.49
C SER A 725 26.19 25.23 -15.85
N LEU A 726 25.20 24.55 -16.44
CA LEU A 726 24.57 24.99 -17.68
C LEU A 726 23.67 26.21 -17.44
N VAL A 727 22.94 26.23 -16.32
CA VAL A 727 21.89 27.23 -16.10
C VAL A 727 22.33 28.40 -15.22
N SER A 728 23.35 28.24 -14.38
CA SER A 728 23.82 29.23 -13.42
C SER A 728 25.33 29.43 -13.51
N ASP A 729 25.78 30.66 -13.25
CA ASP A 729 27.20 31.01 -13.13
C ASP A 729 27.65 31.07 -11.65
N ASP A 730 26.73 30.85 -10.72
CA ASP A 730 27.04 30.86 -9.29
C ASP A 730 27.87 29.62 -8.92
N GLU A 731 28.74 29.78 -7.91
CA GLU A 731 29.54 28.68 -7.40
C GLU A 731 28.67 27.56 -6.80
N TYR A 732 29.17 26.32 -6.92
CA TYR A 732 28.60 25.13 -6.30
C TYR A 732 29.73 24.17 -5.92
N LEU A 733 29.46 23.26 -4.99
CA LEU A 733 30.45 22.26 -4.55
C LEU A 733 29.97 20.86 -4.87
N VAL A 734 30.71 20.14 -5.72
CA VAL A 734 30.58 18.68 -5.88
C VAL A 734 31.43 18.00 -4.83
N LEU A 735 30.85 17.03 -4.14
CA LEU A 735 31.46 16.40 -2.98
C LEU A 735 31.29 14.89 -3.03
N SER A 736 32.42 14.18 -3.05
CA SER A 736 32.46 12.74 -2.77
C SER A 736 32.36 12.52 -1.25
N LEU A 737 31.41 11.70 -0.82
CA LEU A 737 31.20 11.32 0.58
C LEU A 737 32.15 10.20 1.07
N ASP A 738 32.95 9.67 0.14
CA ASP A 738 34.04 8.73 0.41
C ASP A 738 35.37 9.47 0.70
N ASP A 739 35.46 10.78 0.42
CA ASP A 739 36.61 11.62 0.78
C ASP A 739 36.69 11.79 2.30
N GLU A 740 37.86 11.62 2.92
CA GLU A 740 38.04 11.80 4.36
C GLU A 740 37.79 13.25 4.82
N GLN A 741 38.03 14.23 3.93
CA GLN A 741 37.86 15.66 4.21
C GLN A 741 36.53 16.23 3.71
N TYR A 742 35.57 15.38 3.34
CA TYR A 742 34.31 15.83 2.73
C TYR A 742 33.57 16.87 3.60
N PHE A 743 33.53 16.64 4.92
CA PHE A 743 32.82 17.53 5.84
C PHE A 743 33.50 18.89 5.96
N GLU A 744 34.83 18.95 6.03
CA GLU A 744 35.57 20.22 6.12
C GLU A 744 35.36 21.09 4.88
N LYS A 745 35.39 20.48 3.69
CA LYS A 745 35.12 21.16 2.42
C LYS A 745 33.69 21.69 2.37
N ALA A 746 32.71 20.86 2.77
CA ALA A 746 31.31 21.27 2.84
C ALA A 746 31.09 22.41 3.83
N ASN A 747 31.72 22.34 5.02
CA ASN A 747 31.57 23.35 6.06
C ASN A 747 32.16 24.71 5.62
N ARG A 748 33.35 24.71 5.00
CA ARG A 748 33.95 25.94 4.45
C ARG A 748 33.05 26.61 3.41
N TYR A 749 32.47 25.81 2.51
CA TYR A 749 31.53 26.31 1.52
C TYR A 749 30.26 26.88 2.16
N TYR A 750 29.69 26.17 3.14
CA TYR A 750 28.54 26.61 3.91
C TYR A 750 28.80 27.93 4.66
N GLU A 751 29.92 28.06 5.36
CA GLU A 751 30.34 29.29 6.05
C GLU A 751 30.55 30.46 5.08
N THR A 752 31.12 30.20 3.90
CA THR A 752 31.28 31.22 2.86
C THR A 752 29.91 31.78 2.43
N LEU A 753 28.95 30.90 2.14
CA LEU A 753 27.62 31.32 1.73
C LEU A 753 26.84 32.03 2.85
N THR A 754 26.92 31.52 4.07
CA THR A 754 26.06 31.97 5.17
C THR A 754 26.65 33.14 5.96
N THR A 755 27.95 33.13 6.25
CA THR A 755 28.60 34.18 7.02
C THR A 755 29.10 35.31 6.13
N THR A 756 29.74 34.99 4.99
CA THR A 756 30.34 36.00 4.10
C THR A 756 29.31 36.60 3.15
N ARG A 757 28.51 35.75 2.48
CA ARG A 757 27.50 36.19 1.50
C ARG A 757 26.10 36.39 2.09
N LYS A 758 25.91 36.12 3.39
CA LYS A 758 24.63 36.29 4.11
C LYS A 758 23.44 35.60 3.41
N MET A 759 23.68 34.46 2.77
CA MET A 759 22.64 33.67 2.10
C MET A 759 21.88 32.79 3.10
N GLU A 760 20.67 32.38 2.74
CA GLU A 760 19.82 31.55 3.60
C GLU A 760 20.52 30.26 4.05
N GLY A 761 21.31 29.65 3.18
CA GLY A 761 22.00 28.40 3.47
C GLY A 761 22.40 27.65 2.21
N VAL A 762 22.42 26.32 2.31
CA VAL A 762 22.72 25.41 1.20
C VAL A 762 21.60 24.41 0.97
N VAL A 763 21.53 23.89 -0.25
CA VAL A 763 20.74 22.72 -0.60
C VAL A 763 21.68 21.60 -1.01
N ILE A 764 21.63 20.48 -0.30
CA ILE A 764 22.37 19.26 -0.61
C ILE A 764 21.52 18.40 -1.53
N LYS A 765 22.05 18.03 -2.69
CA LYS A 765 21.37 17.23 -3.72
C LYS A 765 22.24 16.02 -4.09
N PRO A 766 21.69 14.83 -4.38
CA PRO A 766 22.45 13.78 -5.07
C PRO A 766 23.00 14.29 -6.42
N ASN A 767 24.24 13.96 -6.78
CA ASN A 767 24.74 14.34 -8.10
C ASN A 767 24.04 13.56 -9.23
N HIS A 768 23.67 12.30 -8.96
CA HIS A 768 22.87 11.47 -9.86
C HIS A 768 21.48 11.18 -9.28
N LYS A 769 20.49 11.04 -10.16
CA LYS A 769 19.09 10.78 -9.75
C LYS A 769 19.01 9.53 -8.85
N SER A 770 18.29 9.66 -7.75
CA SER A 770 18.00 8.58 -6.81
C SER A 770 16.55 8.67 -6.34
N PHE A 771 15.82 7.56 -6.43
CA PHE A 771 14.43 7.47 -5.96
C PHE A 771 14.30 6.93 -4.53
N ASN A 772 15.42 6.52 -3.92
CA ASN A 772 15.46 5.94 -2.57
C ASN A 772 15.98 6.91 -1.49
N SER A 773 16.28 8.16 -1.87
CA SER A 773 16.76 9.24 -1.00
C SER A 773 15.97 10.52 -1.24
N ALA A 774 16.05 11.47 -0.31
CA ALA A 774 15.57 12.83 -0.54
C ALA A 774 16.17 13.40 -1.85
N PRO A 775 15.37 14.09 -2.69
CA PRO A 775 15.89 14.75 -3.89
C PRO A 775 16.75 15.97 -3.55
N PHE A 776 16.48 16.58 -2.39
CA PHE A 776 17.19 17.73 -1.86
C PHE A 776 16.93 17.85 -0.35
N LEU A 777 17.97 18.20 0.41
CA LEU A 777 17.87 18.62 1.81
C LEU A 777 18.37 20.05 1.96
N LYS A 778 17.60 20.91 2.63
CA LYS A 778 18.07 22.25 2.97
C LYS A 778 18.80 22.24 4.32
N VAL A 779 19.83 23.06 4.40
CA VAL A 779 20.54 23.37 5.66
C VAL A 779 20.59 24.89 5.73
N ARG A 780 19.77 25.46 6.62
CA ARG A 780 19.63 26.92 6.75
C ARG A 780 20.53 27.45 7.84
N ASN A 781 21.01 28.67 7.68
CA ASN A 781 21.86 29.31 8.67
C ASN A 781 21.07 29.70 9.93
N ALA A 782 21.77 29.72 11.06
CA ALA A 782 21.15 29.94 12.36
C ALA A 782 20.51 31.33 12.48
N ASP A 783 21.01 32.35 11.80
CA ASP A 783 20.42 33.68 11.89
C ASP A 783 19.13 33.75 11.07
N TYR A 784 19.11 33.17 9.86
CA TYR A 784 17.89 33.04 9.07
C TYR A 784 16.77 32.28 9.81
N LEU A 785 17.11 31.22 10.54
CA LEU A 785 16.13 30.43 11.31
C LEU A 785 15.35 31.25 12.34
N THR A 786 15.86 32.43 12.73
CA THR A 786 15.18 33.43 13.57
C THR A 786 13.86 33.90 12.93
N LEU A 787 13.81 34.03 11.60
CA LEU A 787 12.59 34.36 10.86
C LEU A 787 11.57 33.21 10.87
N ILE A 788 12.04 31.96 11.04
CA ILE A 788 11.19 30.75 10.93
C ILE A 788 10.68 30.28 12.28
N TYR A 789 11.54 30.26 13.29
CA TYR A 789 11.25 29.74 14.63
C TYR A 789 10.92 30.84 15.64
N GLY A 790 11.08 32.12 15.26
CA GLY A 790 10.85 33.30 16.09
C GLY A 790 12.15 33.91 16.60
N TYR A 791 12.11 35.20 16.94
CA TYR A 791 13.29 35.96 17.39
C TYR A 791 14.04 35.28 18.55
N ASP A 792 13.28 34.65 19.45
CA ASP A 792 13.77 34.07 20.69
C ASP A 792 14.04 32.57 20.64
N TYR A 793 14.08 31.96 19.44
CA TYR A 793 14.17 30.51 19.31
C TYR A 793 15.49 29.93 19.85
N LYS A 794 16.56 30.74 19.90
CA LYS A 794 17.87 30.37 20.48
C LYS A 794 17.90 30.45 22.01
N LEU A 795 16.81 30.88 22.68
CA LEU A 795 16.75 30.79 24.14
C LEU A 795 16.79 29.32 24.58
N GLU A 796 17.67 28.99 25.52
CA GLU A 796 18.00 27.61 25.90
C GLU A 796 16.76 26.73 26.11
N HIS A 797 15.81 27.18 26.93
CA HIS A 797 14.58 26.44 27.22
C HIS A 797 13.68 26.19 25.98
N LYS A 798 13.71 27.09 24.99
CA LYS A 798 13.01 26.91 23.70
C LYS A 798 13.83 26.03 22.77
N TYR A 799 15.12 26.29 22.64
CA TYR A 799 16.00 25.57 21.72
C TYR A 799 16.06 24.07 22.04
N GLN A 800 16.25 23.71 23.32
CA GLN A 800 16.23 22.31 23.75
C GLN A 800 14.90 21.62 23.45
N LYS A 801 13.78 22.34 23.60
CA LYS A 801 12.46 21.83 23.22
C LYS A 801 12.36 21.62 21.71
N LEU A 802 12.87 22.54 20.89
CA LEU A 802 12.89 22.41 19.43
C LEU A 802 13.73 21.22 18.96
N ILE A 803 14.94 21.07 19.50
CA ILE A 803 15.82 19.90 19.26
C ILE A 803 15.07 18.62 19.61
N LYS A 804 14.51 18.52 20.83
CA LYS A 804 13.77 17.32 21.26
C LYS A 804 12.56 17.00 20.37
N GLN A 805 11.86 18.02 19.86
CA GLN A 805 10.62 17.87 19.10
C GLN A 805 10.82 17.70 17.59
N LYS A 806 11.92 18.17 17.00
CA LYS A 806 12.13 18.12 15.54
C LYS A 806 12.12 16.66 15.05
N ARG A 807 11.26 16.36 14.08
CA ARG A 807 11.15 15.07 13.41
C ARG A 807 10.98 15.30 11.91
N ILE A 808 11.99 14.95 11.12
CA ILE A 808 11.99 15.25 9.67
C ILE A 808 11.46 14.11 8.80
N ASN A 809 11.36 12.87 9.30
CA ASN A 809 11.06 11.69 8.48
C ASN A 809 9.77 11.81 7.65
N LYS A 810 8.70 12.38 8.22
CA LYS A 810 7.45 12.64 7.48
C LYS A 810 7.68 13.62 6.33
N LYS A 811 8.46 14.68 6.55
CA LYS A 811 8.79 15.71 5.55
C LYS A 811 9.71 15.16 4.46
N VAL A 812 10.71 14.35 4.83
CA VAL A 812 11.58 13.64 3.89
C VAL A 812 10.75 12.75 2.96
N ASN A 813 9.86 11.92 3.52
CA ASN A 813 9.02 11.03 2.73
C ASN A 813 8.07 11.81 1.80
N ALA A 814 7.47 12.90 2.30
CA ALA A 814 6.64 13.79 1.48
C ALA A 814 7.45 14.39 0.33
N SER A 815 8.67 14.87 0.60
CA SER A 815 9.59 15.43 -0.41
C SER A 815 9.95 14.43 -1.51
N ILE A 816 10.22 13.17 -1.16
CA ILE A 816 10.51 12.10 -2.12
C ILE A 816 9.32 11.84 -3.03
N LYS A 817 8.13 11.61 -2.45
CA LYS A 817 6.91 11.38 -3.23
C LYS A 817 6.57 12.56 -4.13
N ASP A 818 6.68 13.78 -3.59
CA ASP A 818 6.43 15.01 -4.33
C ASP A 818 7.32 15.15 -5.55
N TYR A 819 8.59 14.76 -5.41
CA TYR A 819 9.57 14.78 -6.48
C TYR A 819 9.27 13.72 -7.54
N VAL A 820 8.95 12.50 -7.13
CA VAL A 820 8.55 11.41 -8.05
C VAL A 820 7.33 11.84 -8.88
N LEU A 821 6.29 12.36 -8.24
CA LEU A 821 5.10 12.87 -8.94
C LEU A 821 5.46 14.02 -9.89
N GLY A 822 6.33 14.94 -9.48
CA GLY A 822 6.80 16.02 -10.34
C GLY A 822 7.61 15.54 -11.56
N GLN A 823 8.46 14.52 -11.40
CA GLN A 823 9.18 13.90 -12.53
C GLN A 823 8.21 13.23 -13.50
N LYS A 824 7.22 12.49 -12.99
CA LYS A 824 6.15 11.90 -13.80
C LYS A 824 5.37 12.96 -14.57
N MET A 825 5.13 14.15 -13.99
CA MET A 825 4.44 15.21 -14.73
C MET A 825 5.23 15.62 -15.97
N LEU A 826 6.56 15.74 -15.84
CA LEU A 826 7.44 16.13 -16.95
C LEU A 826 7.52 15.08 -18.07
N GLU A 827 7.27 13.81 -17.77
CA GLU A 827 7.23 12.73 -18.78
C GLU A 827 6.07 12.91 -19.78
N TYR A 828 5.00 13.61 -19.40
CA TYR A 828 3.89 13.89 -20.31
C TYR A 828 4.24 15.02 -21.28
N PRO A 829 4.04 14.83 -22.59
CA PRO A 829 4.20 15.89 -23.58
C PRO A 829 3.30 17.10 -23.28
N LEU A 830 3.77 18.32 -23.51
CA LEU A 830 2.98 19.54 -23.29
C LEU A 830 1.65 19.52 -24.07
N SER A 831 1.70 19.00 -25.30
CA SER A 831 0.53 18.84 -26.17
C SER A 831 -0.53 17.88 -25.61
N SER A 832 -0.13 16.97 -24.72
CA SER A 832 -1.03 16.00 -24.08
C SER A 832 -1.71 16.51 -22.81
N ILE A 833 -1.33 17.70 -22.32
CA ILE A 833 -1.90 18.28 -21.10
C ILE A 833 -3.25 18.92 -21.44
N SER A 834 -4.32 18.18 -21.21
CA SER A 834 -5.69 18.64 -21.44
C SER A 834 -6.67 18.01 -20.45
N ASN A 835 -7.92 18.49 -20.47
CA ASN A 835 -9.00 17.88 -19.68
C ASN A 835 -9.35 16.45 -20.11
N ASP A 836 -8.99 16.06 -21.34
CA ASP A 836 -9.30 14.74 -21.91
C ASP A 836 -8.25 13.68 -21.52
N ASN A 837 -7.10 14.11 -20.97
CA ASN A 837 -6.06 13.22 -20.48
C ASN A 837 -6.32 12.83 -19.02
N GLU A 838 -7.16 11.80 -18.83
CA GLU A 838 -7.53 11.30 -17.49
C GLU A 838 -6.33 10.79 -16.68
N GLN A 839 -5.28 10.28 -17.33
CA GLN A 839 -4.07 9.84 -16.62
C GLN A 839 -3.30 11.01 -16.01
N TYR A 840 -3.10 12.09 -16.79
CA TYR A 840 -2.45 13.30 -16.29
C TYR A 840 -3.31 14.02 -15.22
N LYS A 841 -4.62 14.01 -15.40
CA LYS A 841 -5.59 14.52 -14.41
C LYS A 841 -5.46 13.78 -13.07
N GLN A 842 -5.37 12.45 -13.11
CA GLN A 842 -5.15 11.63 -11.93
C GLN A 842 -3.79 11.93 -11.29
N LEU A 843 -2.75 12.13 -12.10
CA LEU A 843 -1.42 12.48 -11.61
C LEU A 843 -1.42 13.83 -10.85
N ILE A 844 -2.11 14.85 -11.38
CA ILE A 844 -2.30 16.13 -10.68
C ILE A 844 -3.09 15.93 -9.38
N ALA A 845 -4.17 15.14 -9.40
CA ALA A 845 -4.94 14.86 -8.20
C ALA A 845 -4.09 14.20 -7.10
N ASN A 846 -3.24 13.25 -7.48
CA ASN A 846 -2.28 12.62 -6.58
C ASN A 846 -1.30 13.64 -6.00
N LYS A 847 -0.79 14.55 -6.84
CA LYS A 847 0.11 15.64 -6.43
C LYS A 847 -0.55 16.59 -5.42
N LEU A 848 -1.79 17.02 -5.68
CA LEU A 848 -2.54 17.90 -4.79
C LEU A 848 -2.85 17.22 -3.45
N PHE A 849 -3.18 15.93 -3.46
CA PHE A 849 -3.46 15.19 -2.24
C PHE A 849 -2.22 14.96 -1.37
N GLU A 850 -1.06 14.67 -1.97
CA GLU A 850 0.20 14.59 -1.20
C GLU A 850 0.58 15.97 -0.63
N GLU A 851 0.32 17.07 -1.35
CA GLU A 851 0.48 18.43 -0.82
C GLU A 851 -0.46 18.70 0.38
N LEU A 852 -1.71 18.22 0.33
CA LEU A 852 -2.65 18.31 1.45
C LEU A 852 -2.15 17.56 2.68
N GLN A 853 -1.69 16.31 2.52
CA GLN A 853 -1.11 15.55 3.64
C GLN A 853 0.14 16.25 4.21
N ALA A 854 0.94 16.89 3.37
CA ALA A 854 2.12 17.62 3.81
C ALA A 854 1.79 18.87 4.65
N LYS A 855 0.55 19.40 4.61
CA LYS A 855 0.13 20.54 5.46
C LYS A 855 -0.02 20.17 6.93
N GLU A 856 -0.21 18.90 7.26
CA GLU A 856 -0.24 18.43 8.66
C GLU A 856 1.16 18.30 9.29
N ILE A 857 2.21 18.44 8.47
CA ILE A 857 3.60 18.41 8.91
C ILE A 857 3.98 19.81 9.38
N ASP A 858 4.87 19.90 10.39
CA ASP A 858 5.39 21.16 10.92
C ASP A 858 5.82 22.11 9.77
N PRO A 859 5.18 23.29 9.62
CA PRO A 859 5.41 24.19 8.50
C PRO A 859 6.79 24.87 8.55
N ARG A 860 7.47 24.80 9.71
CA ARG A 860 8.83 25.33 9.89
C ARG A 860 9.88 24.42 9.23
N LEU A 861 9.53 23.16 8.95
CA LEU A 861 10.40 22.18 8.29
C LEU A 861 10.58 22.45 6.81
#